data_AF-B4M9E0-F1
#
_entry.id   AF-B4M9E0-F1
#
_cell.length_a   1.000
_cell.length_b   1.000
_cell.length_c   1.000
_cell.angle_alpha   90.00
_cell.angle_beta   90.00
_cell.angle_gamma   90.00
#
_symmetry.space_group_name_H-M   'P 1'
#
loop_
_entity.id
_entity.type
_entity.pdbx_description
1 polymer ?
#
loop_
_entity_poly.entity_id
_entity_poly.type
_entity_poly.pdbx_seq_one_letter_code
_entity_poly.pdbx_strand_id
1 'polypeptide(L)'
;MNKSDASTRQGHYKANTLNTQDSRMRRHEVTIELRKSKKEDQMFKRRNINDEDLTSPLKELNGQSPVLLSVDEIVAAMNSEDSERQFVGMQQARKMLSRERNPPIDLMIGHGIVPICIRFLQSSNTILQFEAAWALTNIASGTSEQTRCVIEQNAVPHFIELLQSKSLNLAEQAVWALGNIAGDGAAARDIVIQHNVIDGILRLINNETPLSFLRNIVWLMSNLCRNKNPSPPFEQVKRLLPVLSQLLVSQDIQVLADACWALSYVTDDDNNKIQAVVDTDAVPRLVNLLQTDEPSIIVPALRSVGNIVTGTDQQTDVVIAAGGLPKLGLLLQHSKGNIVKEAAWTVSNITAGNQKQIQAVIDAGIFQQIRHVLEKGDFKAQKEAAWAVTNTTTSGTPEQIVDLIEKYKILKPFIDLLDAKDPRTIKVVQTGLSNLFALAEKLGGTENLCLMVEELGGLDKLEALQQHENEEVYKKAYAIIDTYFNTGDDEAEQELAPQEVNGALEFNATQPKAPEGGYTFLSVVNATRSVRMSAAPSLTASGVPREISLGAEIFHSIASAATDENVIISPLLLEATLALLYLGSDGATAEELQRLLELKQRFPSNAKMANFYAAELAAATGDKDTRIQLQNRLLLQASAGTSIADDFQKIAQTYFHATAECLDLQQSEKLRRYVSDNLLASIGGGNWQQPLQVNVSQAAQMLLLLAARLQSKWFLPFSAYRTGLYDFHSSTGVPKPVPMLFDDDMFVKYAELRELNARAIELPYEHADELAMLLILPNKRDAAALAELETQLRAHDLGALQQRMQMESVQVLLPKFSIDFECSLRQALKQVGFAEIFGSSANFKHLHSVANQPIVDVLHKLRIDLNESGSGSELPQPAAGYKPIVISNSSRQKFFRADHPFFFAIRGENVTLFVGHVVSF
;
A
#
# COMPACT_ATOMS: atom_id res chain seq x y z
N MET A 1 -56.29 37.66 2.71
CA MET A 1 -54.98 38.35 2.73
C MET A 1 -54.04 37.51 3.56
N ASN A 2 -53.14 36.81 2.87
CA ASN A 2 -52.50 35.57 3.32
C ASN A 2 -51.27 35.79 4.21
N LYS A 3 -51.17 34.93 5.23
CA LYS A 3 -50.01 34.70 6.11
C LYS A 3 -48.88 33.90 5.41
N SER A 4 -48.67 34.08 4.11
CA SER A 4 -47.65 33.31 3.35
C SER A 4 -46.28 33.99 3.24
N ASP A 5 -46.17 35.29 3.44
CA ASP A 5 -44.95 36.02 3.02
C ASP A 5 -43.89 36.23 4.11
N ALA A 6 -44.19 35.88 5.37
CA ALA A 6 -43.23 36.04 6.47
C ALA A 6 -42.34 34.81 6.71
N SER A 7 -42.80 33.60 6.33
CA SER A 7 -42.02 32.37 6.57
C SER A 7 -40.94 32.12 5.50
N THR A 8 -41.15 32.62 4.28
CA THR A 8 -40.23 32.44 3.14
C THR A 8 -38.96 33.27 3.30
N ARG A 9 -39.04 34.47 3.89
CA ARG A 9 -37.85 35.33 4.12
C ARG A 9 -36.96 34.86 5.29
N GLN A 10 -37.52 34.19 6.31
CA GLN A 10 -36.72 33.60 7.39
C GLN A 10 -36.09 32.25 6.99
N GLY A 11 -36.69 31.51 6.04
CA GLY A 11 -36.13 30.28 5.49
C GLY A 11 -34.85 30.50 4.68
N HIS A 12 -34.77 31.57 3.88
CA HIS A 12 -33.59 31.86 3.06
C HIS A 12 -32.37 32.34 3.84
N TYR A 13 -32.53 33.01 4.99
CA TYR A 13 -31.40 33.43 5.82
C TYR A 13 -30.84 32.32 6.72
N LYS A 14 -31.68 31.34 7.13
CA LYS A 14 -31.23 30.17 7.88
C LYS A 14 -30.72 29.03 6.99
N ALA A 15 -31.22 28.89 5.76
CA ALA A 15 -30.75 27.87 4.83
C ALA A 15 -29.31 28.12 4.32
N ASN A 16 -28.85 29.38 4.21
CA ASN A 16 -27.49 29.68 3.74
C ASN A 16 -26.40 29.55 4.82
N THR A 17 -26.76 29.56 6.10
CA THR A 17 -25.80 29.49 7.22
C THR A 17 -25.66 28.08 7.80
N LEU A 18 -26.72 27.27 7.77
CA LEU A 18 -26.67 25.86 8.18
C LEU A 18 -26.03 24.96 7.12
N ASN A 19 -26.12 25.31 5.83
CA ASN A 19 -25.64 24.47 4.74
C ASN A 19 -24.11 24.49 4.55
N THR A 20 -23.42 25.54 5.01
CA THR A 20 -21.95 25.64 4.95
C THR A 20 -21.25 24.86 6.06
N GLN A 21 -21.78 24.85 7.28
CA GLN A 21 -21.28 24.03 8.39
C GLN A 21 -21.60 22.54 8.21
N ASP A 22 -22.82 22.18 7.79
CA ASP A 22 -23.19 20.78 7.54
C ASP A 22 -22.50 20.20 6.29
N SER A 23 -22.30 21.01 5.24
CA SER A 23 -21.49 20.57 4.10
C SER A 23 -20.03 20.44 4.47
N ARG A 24 -19.51 21.21 5.44
CA ARG A 24 -18.15 21.04 5.97
C ARG A 24 -18.06 19.82 6.86
N MET A 25 -19.02 19.53 7.73
CA MET A 25 -19.00 18.30 8.54
C MET A 25 -19.14 17.04 7.69
N ARG A 26 -20.01 17.02 6.67
CA ARG A 26 -20.08 15.89 5.71
C ARG A 26 -18.84 15.80 4.82
N ARG A 27 -18.23 16.94 4.43
CA ARG A 27 -16.93 16.96 3.72
C ARG A 27 -15.79 16.54 4.63
N HIS A 28 -15.80 16.91 5.91
CA HIS A 28 -14.83 16.59 6.94
C HIS A 28 -14.95 15.12 7.37
N GLU A 29 -16.15 14.54 7.45
CA GLU A 29 -16.38 13.11 7.67
C GLU A 29 -15.88 12.26 6.49
N VAL A 30 -16.19 12.65 5.25
CA VAL A 30 -15.63 12.00 4.05
C VAL A 30 -14.10 12.15 4.01
N THR A 31 -13.59 13.30 4.42
CA THR A 31 -12.16 13.60 4.48
C THR A 31 -11.44 12.91 5.65
N ILE A 32 -12.12 12.64 6.77
CA ILE A 32 -11.61 11.95 7.97
C ILE A 32 -11.72 10.43 7.83
N GLU A 33 -12.79 9.90 7.23
CA GLU A 33 -12.91 8.48 6.87
C GLU A 33 -11.80 8.07 5.89
N LEU A 34 -11.43 8.98 4.97
CA LEU A 34 -10.29 8.81 4.07
C LEU A 34 -8.92 8.92 4.75
N ARG A 35 -8.84 9.39 6.01
CA ARG A 35 -7.60 9.69 6.74
C ARG A 35 -7.35 8.79 7.96
N LYS A 36 -8.01 7.64 8.07
CA LYS A 36 -7.63 6.58 9.03
C LYS A 36 -6.59 5.64 8.42
N SER A 37 -5.33 6.02 8.59
CA SER A 37 -4.13 5.16 8.75
C SER A 37 -2.96 5.85 8.07
N LYS A 38 -2.03 6.35 8.89
CA LYS A 38 -0.61 6.53 8.56
C LYS A 38 0.12 6.87 9.85
N LYS A 39 0.75 5.87 10.46
CA LYS A 39 1.85 6.10 11.39
C LYS A 39 3.06 6.43 10.53
N GLU A 40 3.56 7.65 10.65
CA GLU A 40 4.91 7.97 10.22
C GLU A 40 5.88 7.65 11.36
N ASP A 41 6.98 7.00 10.98
CA ASP A 41 7.96 6.45 11.88
C ASP A 41 8.74 7.54 12.61
N GLN A 42 8.58 7.57 13.92
CA GLN A 42 9.55 8.13 14.85
C GLN A 42 9.81 7.08 15.92
N MET A 43 11.03 6.94 16.42
CA MET A 43 11.30 6.02 17.53
C MET A 43 10.52 6.44 18.79
N PHE A 44 9.57 5.59 19.22
CA PHE A 44 8.72 5.84 20.41
C PHE A 44 9.45 5.60 21.72
N LYS A 45 10.43 4.70 21.68
CA LYS A 45 11.31 4.34 22.79
C LYS A 45 12.75 4.53 22.35
N ARG A 46 13.60 5.02 23.25
CA ARG A 46 15.05 5.21 23.04
C ARG A 46 15.80 4.40 24.10
N ARG A 47 16.79 3.62 23.68
CA ARG A 47 17.71 2.91 24.58
C ARG A 47 19.04 3.65 24.61
N ASN A 48 19.65 3.80 25.79
CA ASN A 48 20.89 4.56 25.93
C ASN A 48 22.10 3.68 25.62
N ILE A 49 22.73 3.89 24.45
CA ILE A 49 23.82 3.03 23.94
C ILE A 49 25.05 3.81 23.46
N ASN A 50 25.11 5.14 23.58
CA ASN A 50 26.25 5.90 23.03
C ASN A 50 27.56 5.68 23.83
N ASP A 51 28.67 5.55 23.11
CA ASP A 51 30.01 5.29 23.65
C ASP A 51 30.64 6.49 24.38
N GLU A 52 30.19 7.73 24.13
CA GLU A 52 30.60 8.93 24.88
C GLU A 52 29.43 9.50 25.68
N ASP A 53 29.13 8.92 26.83
CA ASP A 53 28.01 9.38 27.66
C ASP A 53 28.47 10.43 28.68
N LEU A 54 28.25 11.72 28.34
CA LEU A 54 28.52 12.88 29.20
C LEU A 54 27.63 12.95 30.45
N THR A 55 26.59 12.10 30.56
CA THR A 55 25.61 12.11 31.67
C THR A 55 25.97 11.17 32.83
N SER A 56 26.87 10.19 32.61
CA SER A 56 27.34 9.33 33.70
C SER A 56 28.18 10.16 34.69
N PRO A 57 27.84 10.19 36.00
CA PRO A 57 28.68 10.82 37.02
C PRO A 57 30.11 10.23 37.05
N LEU A 58 30.28 9.01 36.52
CA LEU A 58 31.51 8.25 36.53
C LEU A 58 32.34 8.38 35.23
N LYS A 59 31.81 9.02 34.17
CA LYS A 59 32.48 9.23 32.87
C LYS A 59 33.12 7.94 32.27
N GLU A 60 32.40 6.81 32.31
CA GLU A 60 32.87 5.52 31.80
C GLU A 60 32.53 5.28 30.31
N LEU A 61 33.42 4.61 29.55
CA LEU A 61 33.20 4.10 28.19
C LEU A 61 32.41 2.77 28.25
N ASN A 62 31.13 2.81 27.89
CA ASN A 62 30.19 1.73 28.21
C ASN A 62 30.18 0.54 27.22
N GLY A 63 30.64 0.68 25.97
CA GLY A 63 30.54 -0.36 24.94
C GLY A 63 31.54 -1.53 25.04
N GLN A 64 32.59 -1.44 25.86
CA GLN A 64 33.70 -2.41 25.83
C GLN A 64 34.09 -3.06 27.17
N SER A 65 33.35 -2.80 28.26
CA SER A 65 33.65 -3.43 29.56
C SER A 65 33.07 -4.85 29.63
N PRO A 66 33.87 -5.90 29.92
CA PRO A 66 33.36 -7.27 30.01
C PRO A 66 32.36 -7.39 31.17
N VAL A 67 31.23 -8.04 30.91
CA VAL A 67 30.34 -8.52 31.98
C VAL A 67 31.05 -9.72 32.63
N LEU A 68 31.47 -9.56 33.88
CA LEU A 68 32.32 -10.53 34.58
C LEU A 68 31.54 -11.50 35.46
N LEU A 69 30.26 -11.22 35.73
CA LEU A 69 29.40 -11.97 36.63
C LEU A 69 28.23 -12.61 35.87
N SER A 70 27.82 -13.81 36.30
CA SER A 70 26.56 -14.44 35.90
C SER A 70 25.35 -13.69 36.47
N VAL A 71 24.14 -13.93 35.94
CA VAL A 71 22.91 -13.25 36.41
C VAL A 71 22.63 -13.56 37.88
N ASP A 72 22.86 -14.80 38.32
CA ASP A 72 22.69 -15.19 39.72
C ASP A 72 23.67 -14.47 40.64
N GLU A 73 24.93 -14.32 40.23
CA GLU A 73 25.95 -13.59 40.99
C GLU A 73 25.64 -12.09 41.06
N ILE A 74 25.11 -11.52 39.98
CA ILE A 74 24.65 -10.14 39.92
C ILE A 74 23.52 -9.91 40.94
N VAL A 75 22.49 -10.77 40.92
CA VAL A 75 21.35 -10.66 41.85
C VAL A 75 21.76 -10.90 43.30
N ALA A 76 22.68 -11.84 43.54
CA ALA A 76 23.24 -12.06 44.87
C ALA A 76 24.03 -10.84 45.35
N ALA A 77 24.84 -10.22 44.49
CA ALA A 77 25.58 -9.00 44.82
C ALA A 77 24.64 -7.82 45.13
N MET A 78 23.57 -7.65 44.34
CA MET A 78 22.54 -6.62 44.57
C MET A 78 21.72 -6.83 45.85
N ASN A 79 21.69 -8.04 46.41
CA ASN A 79 21.02 -8.33 47.69
C ASN A 79 21.97 -8.41 48.89
N SER A 80 23.26 -8.15 48.69
CA SER A 80 24.25 -8.04 49.77
C SER A 80 23.90 -6.93 50.76
N GLU A 81 24.36 -7.03 52.01
CA GLU A 81 24.32 -5.93 52.98
C GLU A 81 25.44 -4.89 52.74
N ASP A 82 26.46 -5.27 51.96
CA ASP A 82 27.59 -4.40 51.58
C ASP A 82 27.24 -3.49 50.39
N SER A 83 27.33 -2.16 50.63
CA SER A 83 27.04 -1.10 49.66
C SER A 83 27.94 -1.14 48.43
N GLU A 84 29.22 -1.51 48.58
CA GLU A 84 30.15 -1.60 47.45
C GLU A 84 29.76 -2.78 46.54
N ARG A 85 29.45 -3.92 47.15
CA ARG A 85 28.95 -5.11 46.43
C ARG A 85 27.59 -4.88 45.76
N GLN A 86 26.69 -4.13 46.41
CA GLN A 86 25.42 -3.71 45.79
C GLN A 86 25.66 -2.85 44.55
N PHE A 87 26.60 -1.89 44.62
CA PHE A 87 26.95 -1.04 43.49
C PHE A 87 27.54 -1.84 42.33
N VAL A 88 28.49 -2.73 42.60
CA VAL A 88 29.07 -3.61 41.56
C VAL A 88 27.99 -4.47 40.91
N GLY A 89 27.10 -5.08 41.70
CA GLY A 89 25.98 -5.87 41.18
C GLY A 89 25.07 -5.03 40.27
N MET A 90 24.65 -3.84 40.73
CA MET A 90 23.77 -2.96 39.98
C MET A 90 24.43 -2.46 38.68
N GLN A 91 25.71 -2.10 38.73
CA GLN A 91 26.45 -1.65 37.54
C GLN A 91 26.57 -2.78 36.51
N GLN A 92 26.84 -4.02 36.94
CA GLN A 92 26.89 -5.18 36.04
C GLN A 92 25.52 -5.50 35.45
N ALA A 93 24.43 -5.39 36.23
CA ALA A 93 23.07 -5.52 35.73
C ALA A 93 22.77 -4.48 34.64
N ARG A 94 23.11 -3.20 34.88
CA ARG A 94 22.93 -2.15 33.88
C ARG A 94 23.78 -2.40 32.63
N LYS A 95 25.07 -2.74 32.77
CA LYS A 95 25.96 -3.08 31.63
C LYS A 95 25.39 -4.21 30.78
N MET A 96 24.84 -5.25 31.42
CA MET A 96 24.18 -6.35 30.73
C MET A 96 22.92 -5.91 29.96
N LEU A 97 22.14 -4.98 30.51
CA LEU A 97 20.94 -4.41 29.88
C LEU A 97 21.25 -3.34 28.81
N SER A 98 22.43 -2.72 28.86
CA SER A 98 22.90 -1.70 27.89
C SER A 98 23.52 -2.28 26.62
N ARG A 99 23.60 -3.61 26.45
CA ARG A 99 24.21 -4.25 25.27
C ARG A 99 23.50 -3.84 23.98
N GLU A 100 24.26 -3.40 22.97
CA GLU A 100 23.73 -2.95 21.66
C GLU A 100 22.74 -3.93 21.04
N ARG A 101 23.07 -5.23 21.03
CA ARG A 101 22.25 -6.27 20.40
C ARG A 101 21.77 -7.28 21.44
N ASN A 102 20.45 -7.52 21.46
CA ASN A 102 19.79 -8.54 22.28
C ASN A 102 20.15 -8.49 23.78
N PRO A 103 19.89 -7.38 24.50
CA PRO A 103 20.04 -7.36 25.95
C PRO A 103 19.10 -8.43 26.55
N PRO A 104 19.54 -9.20 27.55
CA PRO A 104 18.76 -10.31 28.11
C PRO A 104 17.67 -9.80 29.06
N ILE A 105 16.78 -8.90 28.60
CA ILE A 105 15.79 -8.20 29.43
C ILE A 105 14.86 -9.21 30.14
N ASP A 106 14.27 -10.15 29.40
CA ASP A 106 13.34 -11.15 29.98
C ASP A 106 14.03 -12.05 31.01
N LEU A 107 15.30 -12.40 30.77
CA LEU A 107 16.10 -13.18 31.72
C LEU A 107 16.30 -12.40 33.01
N MET A 108 16.65 -11.11 32.91
CA MET A 108 16.86 -10.23 34.06
C MET A 108 15.56 -9.98 34.83
N ILE A 109 14.44 -9.79 34.14
CA ILE A 109 13.10 -9.72 34.75
C ILE A 109 12.78 -11.03 35.49
N GLY A 110 13.01 -12.17 34.87
CA GLY A 110 12.76 -13.50 35.46
C GLY A 110 13.58 -13.78 36.73
N HIS A 111 14.76 -13.17 36.87
CA HIS A 111 15.59 -13.24 38.08
C HIS A 111 15.23 -12.17 39.14
N GLY A 112 14.13 -11.44 38.96
CA GLY A 112 13.61 -10.52 39.98
C GLY A 112 14.38 -9.20 40.10
N ILE A 113 15.03 -8.73 39.03
CA ILE A 113 15.80 -7.48 39.07
C ILE A 113 14.92 -6.24 39.24
N VAL A 114 13.72 -6.23 38.64
CA VAL A 114 12.85 -5.03 38.66
C VAL A 114 12.51 -4.58 40.10
N PRO A 115 12.01 -5.45 41.01
CA PRO A 115 11.81 -5.08 42.41
C PRO A 115 13.06 -4.59 43.13
N ILE A 116 14.23 -5.15 42.82
CA ILE A 116 15.50 -4.75 43.46
C ILE A 116 15.92 -3.35 43.00
N CYS A 117 15.80 -3.06 41.70
CA CYS A 117 16.05 -1.73 41.16
C CYS A 117 15.12 -0.69 41.81
N ILE A 118 13.85 -1.00 42.01
CA ILE A 118 12.89 -0.09 42.65
C ILE A 118 13.29 0.17 44.11
N ARG A 119 13.75 -0.84 44.86
CA ARG A 119 14.33 -0.64 46.20
C ARG A 119 15.52 0.32 46.17
N PHE A 120 16.37 0.22 45.15
CA PHE A 120 17.51 1.13 44.99
C PHE A 120 17.14 2.55 44.55
N LEU A 121 16.04 2.74 43.81
CA LEU A 121 15.50 4.07 43.53
C LEU A 121 15.14 4.83 44.81
N GLN A 122 14.76 4.12 45.87
CA GLN A 122 14.40 4.70 47.17
C GLN A 122 15.61 4.86 48.12
N SER A 123 16.81 4.45 47.70
CA SER A 123 18.01 4.55 48.55
C SER A 123 18.48 6.00 48.70
N SER A 124 19.20 6.30 49.79
CA SER A 124 19.86 7.60 49.98
C SER A 124 21.14 7.77 49.14
N ASN A 125 21.58 6.72 48.44
CA ASN A 125 22.79 6.71 47.63
C ASN A 125 22.45 7.09 46.18
N THR A 126 22.77 8.31 45.80
CA THR A 126 22.47 8.87 44.47
C THR A 126 23.12 8.11 43.31
N ILE A 127 24.25 7.45 43.54
CA ILE A 127 24.94 6.64 42.53
C ILE A 127 24.15 5.35 42.29
N LEU A 128 23.70 4.68 43.35
CA LEU A 128 22.84 3.49 43.23
C LEU A 128 21.49 3.83 42.60
N GLN A 129 20.88 4.96 42.98
CA GLN A 129 19.65 5.46 42.34
C GLN A 129 19.85 5.65 40.83
N PHE A 130 20.98 6.21 40.41
CA PHE A 130 21.29 6.45 38.99
C PHE A 130 21.44 5.15 38.20
N GLU A 131 22.23 4.19 38.69
CA GLU A 131 22.41 2.89 38.03
C GLU A 131 21.09 2.10 37.96
N ALA A 132 20.30 2.12 39.03
CA ALA A 132 18.98 1.47 39.08
C ALA A 132 17.98 2.13 38.12
N ALA A 133 17.95 3.47 38.07
CA ALA A 133 17.12 4.21 37.13
C ALA A 133 17.48 3.86 35.69
N TRP A 134 18.77 3.81 35.37
CA TRP A 134 19.24 3.45 34.03
C TRP A 134 18.89 2.01 33.65
N ALA A 135 19.10 1.05 34.54
CA ALA A 135 18.71 -0.33 34.28
C ALA A 135 17.21 -0.44 33.97
N LEU A 136 16.36 0.23 34.76
CA LEU A 136 14.92 0.27 34.51
C LEU A 136 14.55 1.01 33.21
N THR A 137 15.26 2.08 32.84
CA THR A 137 15.10 2.75 31.53
C THR A 137 15.35 1.79 30.37
N ASN A 138 16.41 0.97 30.47
CA ASN A 138 16.73 -0.02 29.45
C ASN A 138 15.68 -1.14 29.36
N ILE A 139 15.16 -1.60 30.51
CA ILE A 139 14.04 -2.55 30.54
C ILE A 139 12.79 -1.93 29.90
N ALA A 140 12.45 -0.70 30.27
CA ALA A 140 11.30 0.02 29.72
C ALA A 140 11.44 0.36 28.23
N SER A 141 12.65 0.33 27.66
CA SER A 141 12.90 0.57 26.23
C SER A 141 12.57 -0.64 25.33
N GLY A 142 12.30 -1.81 25.92
CA GLY A 142 12.00 -3.05 25.21
C GLY A 142 10.54 -3.22 24.78
N THR A 143 10.00 -4.43 24.85
CA THR A 143 8.62 -4.75 24.45
C THR A 143 7.59 -4.14 25.41
N SER A 144 6.31 -4.11 25.01
CA SER A 144 5.23 -3.61 25.88
C SER A 144 5.06 -4.45 27.14
N GLU A 145 5.31 -5.76 27.11
CA GLU A 145 5.33 -6.63 28.30
C GLU A 145 6.44 -6.22 29.28
N GLN A 146 7.63 -5.90 28.76
CA GLN A 146 8.78 -5.49 29.57
C GLN A 146 8.53 -4.12 30.22
N THR A 147 7.97 -3.17 29.47
CA THR A 147 7.54 -1.88 30.02
C THR A 147 6.41 -2.06 31.06
N ARG A 148 5.44 -2.92 30.79
CA ARG A 148 4.33 -3.25 31.71
C ARG A 148 4.86 -3.79 33.03
N CYS A 149 5.87 -4.66 33.02
CA CYS A 149 6.50 -5.16 34.24
C CYS A 149 7.05 -4.03 35.13
N VAL A 150 7.69 -3.01 34.53
CA VAL A 150 8.18 -1.83 35.27
C VAL A 150 7.03 -1.01 35.87
N ILE A 151 5.93 -0.87 35.13
CA ILE A 151 4.74 -0.12 35.58
C ILE A 151 4.03 -0.87 36.73
N GLU A 152 3.77 -2.17 36.58
CA GLU A 152 3.04 -3.00 37.56
C GLU A 152 3.79 -3.13 38.89
N GLN A 153 5.11 -3.01 38.87
CA GLN A 153 5.94 -2.95 40.07
C GLN A 153 5.99 -1.55 40.70
N ASN A 154 5.16 -0.62 40.24
CA ASN A 154 5.02 0.73 40.79
C ASN A 154 6.28 1.62 40.66
N ALA A 155 7.03 1.51 39.56
CA ALA A 155 8.22 2.34 39.34
C ALA A 155 7.90 3.81 39.00
N VAL A 156 6.72 4.09 38.42
CA VAL A 156 6.36 5.45 37.93
C VAL A 156 6.41 6.52 39.03
N PRO A 157 5.76 6.37 40.20
CA PRO A 157 5.86 7.37 41.28
C PRO A 157 7.29 7.66 41.71
N HIS A 158 8.16 6.64 41.73
CA HIS A 158 9.56 6.81 42.12
C HIS A 158 10.34 7.63 41.08
N PHE A 159 10.12 7.40 39.79
CA PHE A 159 10.71 8.26 38.76
C PHE A 159 10.23 9.71 38.86
N ILE A 160 8.96 9.94 39.22
CA ILE A 160 8.41 11.29 39.42
C ILE A 160 9.09 11.99 40.60
N GLU A 161 9.33 11.28 41.70
CA GLU A 161 10.07 11.81 42.86
C GLU A 161 11.50 12.20 42.48
N LEU A 162 12.17 11.39 41.65
CA LEU A 162 13.52 11.67 41.16
C LEU A 162 13.64 12.92 40.28
N LEU A 163 12.54 13.39 39.68
CA LEU A 163 12.53 14.69 38.98
C LEU A 163 12.83 15.86 39.91
N GLN A 164 12.69 15.68 41.23
CA GLN A 164 13.00 16.70 42.25
C GLN A 164 14.41 16.55 42.84
N SER A 165 15.20 15.60 42.34
CA SER A 165 16.57 15.38 42.80
C SER A 165 17.45 16.62 42.58
N LYS A 166 18.37 16.87 43.52
CA LYS A 166 19.43 17.87 43.36
C LYS A 166 20.47 17.46 42.31
N SER A 167 20.50 16.18 41.94
CA SER A 167 21.38 15.65 40.89
C SER A 167 20.67 15.74 39.53
N LEU A 168 21.17 16.62 38.65
CA LEU A 168 20.64 16.79 37.29
C LEU A 168 20.70 15.50 36.48
N ASN A 169 21.78 14.73 36.58
CA ASN A 169 21.93 13.46 35.86
C ASN A 169 20.86 12.44 36.28
N LEU A 170 20.47 12.44 37.57
CA LEU A 170 19.43 11.54 38.07
C LEU A 170 18.04 11.98 37.60
N ALA A 171 17.77 13.28 37.60
CA ALA A 171 16.53 13.83 37.04
C ALA A 171 16.45 13.57 35.52
N GLU A 172 17.56 13.69 34.79
CA GLU A 172 17.65 13.38 33.36
C GLU A 172 17.37 11.90 33.07
N GLN A 173 17.97 10.98 33.86
CA GLN A 173 17.71 9.55 33.72
C GLN A 173 16.25 9.20 34.01
N ALA A 174 15.64 9.86 35.01
CA ALA A 174 14.22 9.69 35.32
C ALA A 174 13.31 10.19 34.18
N VAL A 175 13.63 11.34 33.57
CA VAL A 175 12.93 11.84 32.37
C VAL A 175 13.00 10.84 31.23
N TRP A 176 14.17 10.23 30.99
CA TRP A 176 14.32 9.20 29.96
C TRP A 176 13.45 7.97 30.27
N ALA A 177 13.51 7.45 31.49
CA ALA A 177 12.68 6.32 31.90
C ALA A 177 11.19 6.58 31.66
N LEU A 178 10.70 7.74 32.10
CA LEU A 178 9.31 8.17 31.91
C LEU A 178 8.97 8.33 30.42
N GLY A 179 9.91 8.80 29.60
CA GLY A 179 9.73 8.92 28.15
C GLY A 179 9.54 7.57 27.47
N ASN A 180 10.32 6.55 27.84
CA ASN A 180 10.14 5.17 27.34
C ASN A 180 8.81 4.56 27.79
N ILE A 181 8.41 4.82 29.03
CA ILE A 181 7.12 4.35 29.58
C ILE A 181 5.96 5.02 28.84
N ALA A 182 5.96 6.35 28.73
CA ALA A 182 4.91 7.08 28.03
C ALA A 182 4.84 6.74 26.53
N GLY A 183 5.99 6.44 25.92
CA GLY A 183 6.10 6.04 24.51
C GLY A 183 5.55 4.64 24.19
N ASP A 184 5.30 3.78 25.19
CA ASP A 184 4.79 2.43 24.97
C ASP A 184 3.35 2.39 24.44
N GLY A 185 2.52 3.36 24.85
CA GLY A 185 1.14 3.44 24.40
C GLY A 185 0.27 4.32 25.29
N ALA A 186 -0.99 4.49 24.90
CA ALA A 186 -1.93 5.40 25.57
C ALA A 186 -2.14 5.05 27.06
N ALA A 187 -2.22 3.76 27.41
CA ALA A 187 -2.39 3.33 28.79
C ALA A 187 -1.20 3.70 29.68
N ALA A 188 0.03 3.42 29.23
CA ALA A 188 1.25 3.74 29.96
C ALA A 188 1.46 5.27 30.07
N ARG A 189 1.21 6.00 28.99
CA ARG A 189 1.20 7.48 28.95
C ARG A 189 0.26 8.06 30.00
N ASP A 190 -0.98 7.59 30.06
CA ASP A 190 -1.98 8.14 30.97
C ASP A 190 -1.63 7.85 32.43
N ILE A 191 -1.01 6.71 32.74
CA ILE A 191 -0.46 6.43 34.07
C ILE A 191 0.61 7.46 34.44
N VAL A 192 1.52 7.77 33.54
CA VAL A 192 2.57 8.78 33.77
C VAL A 192 1.96 10.18 34.00
N ILE A 193 0.92 10.55 33.23
CA ILE A 193 0.19 11.82 33.40
C ILE A 193 -0.53 11.88 34.76
N GLN A 194 -1.20 10.79 35.16
CA GLN A 194 -1.93 10.71 36.43
C GLN A 194 -1.04 10.91 37.66
N HIS A 195 0.26 10.61 37.54
CA HIS A 195 1.25 10.83 38.59
C HIS A 195 1.90 12.23 38.54
N ASN A 196 1.29 13.21 37.86
CA ASN A 196 1.72 14.61 37.81
C ASN A 196 3.12 14.85 37.20
N VAL A 197 3.50 14.07 36.18
CA VAL A 197 4.77 14.27 35.45
C VAL A 197 4.94 15.70 34.93
N ILE A 198 3.85 16.34 34.53
CA ILE A 198 3.86 17.66 33.88
C ILE A 198 4.40 18.74 34.83
N ASP A 199 4.03 18.70 36.11
CA ASP A 199 4.56 19.63 37.12
C ASP A 199 6.05 19.39 37.40
N GLY A 200 6.49 18.14 37.29
CA GLY A 200 7.90 17.76 37.40
C GLY A 200 8.72 18.37 36.26
N ILE A 201 8.34 18.08 35.01
CA ILE A 201 9.11 18.50 33.83
C ILE A 201 9.06 20.01 33.59
N LEU A 202 7.94 20.69 33.86
CA LEU A 202 7.86 22.15 33.67
C LEU A 202 8.80 22.91 34.61
N ARG A 203 9.07 22.39 35.81
CA ARG A 203 10.06 22.97 36.74
C ARG A 203 11.51 22.79 36.27
N LEU A 204 11.76 21.74 35.48
CA LEU A 204 13.07 21.40 34.95
C LEU A 204 13.45 22.21 33.70
N ILE A 205 12.53 22.96 33.09
CA ILE A 205 12.80 23.78 31.90
C ILE A 205 13.13 25.21 32.34
N ASN A 206 14.41 25.56 32.35
CA ASN A 206 14.91 26.90 32.67
C ASN A 206 16.23 27.20 31.92
N ASN A 207 16.74 28.43 32.05
CA ASN A 207 17.97 28.86 31.35
C ASN A 207 19.24 28.11 31.77
N GLU A 208 19.23 27.42 32.91
CA GLU A 208 20.37 26.64 33.43
C GLU A 208 20.31 25.17 32.99
N THR A 209 19.25 24.76 32.28
CA THR A 209 19.04 23.37 31.87
C THR A 209 20.02 22.98 30.75
N PRO A 210 20.87 21.95 30.94
CA PRO A 210 21.78 21.48 29.89
C PRO A 210 21.03 21.05 28.63
N LEU A 211 21.64 21.24 27.46
CA LEU A 211 20.98 20.94 26.18
C LEU A 211 20.62 19.45 26.02
N SER A 212 21.46 18.53 26.48
CA SER A 212 21.16 17.09 26.48
C SER A 212 19.90 16.78 27.29
N PHE A 213 19.81 17.39 28.47
CA PHE A 213 18.67 17.23 29.36
C PHE A 213 17.41 17.85 28.75
N LEU A 214 17.52 19.05 28.16
CA LEU A 214 16.40 19.68 27.46
C LEU A 214 15.87 18.81 26.32
N ARG A 215 16.73 18.21 25.49
CA ARG A 215 16.33 17.27 24.43
C ARG A 215 15.51 16.11 24.99
N ASN A 216 15.93 15.53 26.11
CA ASN A 216 15.21 14.44 26.78
C ASN A 216 13.85 14.88 27.35
N ILE A 217 13.78 16.08 27.94
CA ILE A 217 12.52 16.66 28.44
C ILE A 217 11.52 16.86 27.30
N VAL A 218 11.95 17.46 26.19
CA VAL A 218 11.07 17.75 25.05
C VAL A 218 10.62 16.47 24.35
N TRP A 219 11.49 15.46 24.28
CA TRP A 219 11.11 14.13 23.80
C TRP A 219 10.05 13.45 24.69
N LEU A 220 10.17 13.55 26.02
CA LEU A 220 9.11 13.09 26.93
C LEU A 220 7.82 13.89 26.70
N MET A 221 7.88 15.22 26.56
CA MET A 221 6.70 16.05 26.25
C MET A 221 6.00 15.57 24.97
N SER A 222 6.75 15.22 23.92
CA SER A 222 6.16 14.73 22.67
C SER A 222 5.45 13.39 22.84
N ASN A 223 6.01 12.46 23.62
CA ASN A 223 5.37 11.18 23.96
C ASN A 223 4.10 11.38 24.83
N LEU A 224 4.07 12.37 25.72
CA LEU A 224 2.88 12.71 26.51
C LEU A 224 1.73 13.28 25.67
N CYS A 225 2.03 13.90 24.53
CA CYS A 225 1.02 14.41 23.59
C CYS A 225 0.51 13.34 22.60
N ARG A 226 1.19 12.19 22.49
CA ARG A 226 1.01 11.20 21.43
C ARG A 226 -0.11 10.20 21.72
N ASN A 227 -0.65 9.55 20.67
CA ASN A 227 -1.72 8.53 20.66
C ASN A 227 -3.15 9.07 20.84
N LYS A 228 -4.08 8.60 20.00
CA LYS A 228 -5.48 9.07 19.96
C LYS A 228 -6.54 8.08 20.45
N ASN A 229 -6.13 6.85 20.74
CA ASN A 229 -7.06 5.79 21.13
C ASN A 229 -6.63 5.20 22.50
N PRO A 230 -7.01 5.83 23.62
CA PRO A 230 -7.66 7.14 23.73
C PRO A 230 -6.69 8.33 23.61
N SER A 231 -7.20 9.52 23.26
CA SER A 231 -6.45 10.79 23.29
C SER A 231 -6.00 11.12 24.72
N PRO A 232 -4.86 11.81 24.90
CA PRO A 232 -4.38 12.15 26.24
C PRO A 232 -5.34 13.11 26.96
N PRO A 233 -5.36 13.13 28.31
CA PRO A 233 -6.12 14.08 29.10
C PRO A 233 -5.76 15.53 28.71
N PHE A 234 -6.65 16.18 27.96
CA PHE A 234 -6.32 17.42 27.27
C PHE A 234 -5.97 18.56 28.23
N GLU A 235 -6.69 18.72 29.34
CA GLU A 235 -6.40 19.77 30.33
C GLU A 235 -4.99 19.66 30.93
N GLN A 236 -4.42 18.45 30.98
CA GLN A 236 -3.04 18.25 31.41
C GLN A 236 -2.08 18.63 30.29
N VAL A 237 -2.27 18.10 29.09
CA VAL A 237 -1.41 18.38 27.92
C VAL A 237 -1.43 19.86 27.52
N LYS A 238 -2.57 20.54 27.67
CA LYS A 238 -2.75 21.98 27.39
C LYS A 238 -1.73 22.85 28.14
N ARG A 239 -1.30 22.42 29.33
CA ARG A 239 -0.31 23.13 30.15
C ARG A 239 1.10 23.11 29.54
N LEU A 240 1.38 22.18 28.63
CA LEU A 240 2.66 22.09 27.91
C LEU A 240 2.73 23.06 26.73
N LEU A 241 1.59 23.49 26.16
CA LEU A 241 1.53 24.24 24.91
C LEU A 241 2.31 25.57 24.93
N PRO A 242 2.22 26.41 25.98
CA PRO A 242 2.99 27.66 26.02
C PRO A 242 4.50 27.42 25.96
N VAL A 243 4.97 26.35 26.61
CA VAL A 243 6.39 25.98 26.61
C VAL A 243 6.80 25.37 25.27
N LEU A 244 5.99 24.49 24.68
CA LEU A 244 6.23 23.95 23.33
C LEU A 244 6.34 25.06 22.30
N SER A 245 5.46 26.07 22.34
CA SER A 245 5.52 27.25 21.47
C SER A 245 6.83 28.03 21.68
N GLN A 246 7.27 28.21 22.93
CA GLN A 246 8.56 28.85 23.23
C GLN A 246 9.76 28.06 22.69
N LEU A 247 9.70 26.72 22.70
CA LEU A 247 10.79 25.87 22.22
C LEU A 247 10.96 25.89 20.69
N LEU A 248 9.95 26.35 19.94
CA LEU A 248 10.03 26.47 18.46
C LEU A 248 11.02 27.52 17.95
N VAL A 249 11.63 28.32 18.84
CA VAL A 249 12.72 29.26 18.47
C VAL A 249 14.11 28.75 18.89
N SER A 250 14.21 27.51 19.36
CA SER A 250 15.48 26.86 19.68
C SER A 250 16.39 26.79 18.45
N GLN A 251 17.71 26.82 18.67
CA GLN A 251 18.71 26.56 17.62
C GLN A 251 19.03 25.07 17.47
N ASP A 252 18.50 24.23 18.38
CA ASP A 252 18.75 22.80 18.38
C ASP A 252 17.73 22.03 17.55
N ILE A 253 18.22 21.30 16.54
CA ILE A 253 17.40 20.54 15.58
C ILE A 253 16.51 19.52 16.30
N GLN A 254 17.05 18.81 17.30
CA GLN A 254 16.31 17.76 17.99
C GLN A 254 15.20 18.33 18.88
N VAL A 255 15.48 19.42 19.60
CA VAL A 255 14.45 20.17 20.36
C VAL A 255 13.34 20.66 19.43
N LEU A 256 13.68 21.27 18.29
CA LEU A 256 12.69 21.73 17.32
C LEU A 256 11.83 20.59 16.79
N ALA A 257 12.45 19.49 16.36
CA ALA A 257 11.75 18.35 15.80
C ALA A 257 10.77 17.74 16.81
N ASP A 258 11.21 17.45 18.04
CA ASP A 258 10.36 16.84 19.07
C ASP A 258 9.25 17.82 19.54
N ALA A 259 9.50 19.13 19.60
CA ALA A 259 8.48 20.14 19.88
C ALA A 259 7.43 20.23 18.77
N CYS A 260 7.84 20.22 17.50
CA CYS A 260 6.93 20.18 16.36
C CYS A 260 6.08 18.90 16.37
N TRP A 261 6.67 17.73 16.66
CA TRP A 261 5.92 16.48 16.78
C TRP A 261 4.87 16.56 17.89
N ALA A 262 5.23 17.09 19.07
CA ALA A 262 4.29 17.29 20.17
C ALA A 262 3.07 18.12 19.75
N LEU A 263 3.29 19.24 19.06
CA LEU A 263 2.23 20.10 18.54
C LEU A 263 1.42 19.43 17.42
N SER A 264 2.07 18.63 16.57
CA SER A 264 1.38 17.88 15.52
C SER A 264 0.37 16.89 16.11
N TYR A 265 0.69 16.24 17.23
CA TYR A 265 -0.22 15.31 17.89
C TYR A 265 -1.40 16.02 18.56
N VAL A 266 -1.18 17.22 19.12
CA VAL A 266 -2.26 18.00 19.75
C VAL A 266 -3.20 18.63 18.71
N THR A 267 -2.66 19.09 17.59
CA THR A 267 -3.44 19.73 16.50
C THR A 267 -4.23 18.71 15.67
N ASP A 268 -3.84 17.45 15.71
CA ASP A 268 -4.56 16.36 15.05
C ASP A 268 -5.80 15.96 15.88
N ASP A 269 -6.73 16.86 16.15
CA ASP A 269 -7.89 16.59 17.00
C ASP A 269 -9.02 17.59 16.71
N ASP A 270 -9.96 17.79 17.62
CA ASP A 270 -11.06 18.73 17.43
C ASP A 270 -10.61 20.21 17.39
N ASN A 271 -11.52 21.06 16.89
CA ASN A 271 -11.28 22.50 16.73
C ASN A 271 -10.93 23.22 18.04
N ASN A 272 -11.33 22.72 19.21
CA ASN A 272 -10.98 23.34 20.50
C ASN A 272 -9.50 23.12 20.82
N LYS A 273 -8.95 21.94 20.50
CA LYS A 273 -7.53 21.66 20.72
C LYS A 273 -6.66 22.39 19.71
N ILE A 274 -7.09 22.49 18.46
CA ILE A 274 -6.46 23.37 17.46
C ILE A 274 -6.43 24.81 17.98
N GLN A 275 -7.55 25.32 18.50
CA GLN A 275 -7.62 26.68 19.03
C GLN A 275 -6.64 26.90 20.19
N ALA A 276 -6.52 25.93 21.11
CA ALA A 276 -5.58 26.05 22.22
C ALA A 276 -4.12 26.17 21.75
N VAL A 277 -3.73 25.53 20.65
CA VAL A 277 -2.40 25.69 20.05
C VAL A 277 -2.26 27.06 19.40
N VAL A 278 -3.29 27.50 18.66
CA VAL A 278 -3.34 28.83 18.02
C VAL A 278 -3.17 29.94 19.07
N ASP A 279 -3.82 29.83 20.22
CA ASP A 279 -3.76 30.80 21.32
C ASP A 279 -2.37 30.93 21.97
N THR A 280 -1.43 30.01 21.67
CA THR A 280 -0.05 30.05 22.22
C THR A 280 0.98 30.73 21.32
N ASP A 281 0.56 31.37 20.22
CA ASP A 281 1.47 31.97 19.22
C ASP A 281 2.42 30.95 18.55
N ALA A 282 2.01 29.67 18.52
CA ALA A 282 2.79 28.61 17.88
C ALA A 282 2.78 28.71 16.34
N VAL A 283 1.69 29.25 15.75
CA VAL A 283 1.47 29.23 14.30
C VAL A 283 2.53 30.01 13.52
N PRO A 284 2.85 31.27 13.85
CA PRO A 284 3.90 32.01 13.14
C PRO A 284 5.27 31.32 13.20
N ARG A 285 5.55 30.65 14.33
CA ARG A 285 6.81 29.92 14.55
C ARG A 285 6.86 28.65 13.71
N LEU A 286 5.79 27.86 13.71
CA LEU A 286 5.65 26.66 12.86
C LEU A 286 5.80 27.01 11.38
N VAL A 287 5.13 28.08 10.92
CA VAL A 287 5.24 28.56 9.53
C VAL A 287 6.66 28.97 9.19
N ASN A 288 7.37 29.63 10.11
CA ASN A 288 8.77 30.02 9.90
C ASN A 288 9.71 28.81 9.76
N LEU A 289 9.42 27.68 10.43
CA LEU A 289 10.21 26.46 10.34
C LEU A 289 10.05 25.72 8.99
N LEU A 290 8.99 26.00 8.23
CA LEU A 290 8.77 25.42 6.89
C LEU A 290 9.80 25.86 5.84
N GLN A 291 10.58 26.92 6.11
CA GLN A 291 11.61 27.41 5.18
C GLN A 291 13.00 26.80 5.44
N THR A 292 13.13 25.95 6.45
CA THR A 292 14.39 25.27 6.75
C THR A 292 14.67 24.20 5.69
N ASP A 293 15.93 23.79 5.54
CA ASP A 293 16.31 22.69 4.63
C ASP A 293 16.31 21.31 5.33
N GLU A 294 15.98 21.27 6.63
CA GLU A 294 16.12 20.08 7.47
C GLU A 294 14.80 19.29 7.53
N PRO A 295 14.69 18.13 6.84
CA PRO A 295 13.43 17.42 6.71
C PRO A 295 12.88 16.91 8.05
N SER A 296 13.75 16.64 9.03
CA SER A 296 13.34 16.24 10.38
C SER A 296 12.55 17.32 11.13
N ILE A 297 12.68 18.59 10.71
CA ILE A 297 11.91 19.74 11.21
C ILE A 297 10.71 20.03 10.30
N ILE A 298 10.93 20.06 8.98
CA ILE A 298 9.88 20.40 7.99
C ILE A 298 8.67 19.49 8.13
N VAL A 299 8.88 18.17 8.23
CA VAL A 299 7.79 17.18 8.24
C VAL A 299 6.81 17.41 9.41
N PRO A 300 7.24 17.44 10.69
CA PRO A 300 6.32 17.68 11.79
C PRO A 300 5.77 19.11 11.86
N ALA A 301 6.53 20.11 11.42
CA ALA A 301 6.02 21.48 11.31
C ALA A 301 4.90 21.58 10.27
N LEU A 302 5.11 21.00 9.09
CA LEU A 302 4.13 20.94 8.01
C LEU A 302 2.89 20.16 8.42
N ARG A 303 3.06 19.02 9.10
CA ARG A 303 1.93 18.26 9.65
C ARG A 303 1.11 19.10 10.64
N SER A 304 1.77 19.83 11.53
CA SER A 304 1.08 20.72 12.49
C SER A 304 0.30 21.81 11.78
N VAL A 305 0.92 22.49 10.80
CA VAL A 305 0.26 23.53 9.99
C VAL A 305 -0.91 22.96 9.20
N GLY A 306 -0.72 21.80 8.58
CA GLY A 306 -1.76 21.10 7.82
C GLY A 306 -2.94 20.68 8.69
N ASN A 307 -2.70 20.20 9.91
CA ASN A 307 -3.75 19.91 10.88
C ASN A 307 -4.53 21.17 11.28
N ILE A 308 -3.86 22.30 11.53
CA ILE A 308 -4.52 23.56 11.90
C ILE A 308 -5.48 24.04 10.81
N VAL A 309 -5.10 23.94 9.53
CA VAL A 309 -5.96 24.35 8.40
C VAL A 309 -7.10 23.36 8.11
N THR A 310 -7.18 22.22 8.81
CA THR A 310 -8.39 21.38 8.79
C THR A 310 -9.51 21.91 9.68
N GLY A 311 -9.19 22.89 10.55
CA GLY A 311 -10.12 23.48 11.51
C GLY A 311 -11.06 24.53 10.89
N THR A 312 -11.34 25.59 11.64
CA THR A 312 -12.24 26.67 11.17
C THR A 312 -11.56 27.61 10.17
N ASP A 313 -12.37 28.43 9.49
CA ASP A 313 -11.84 29.48 8.61
C ASP A 313 -10.96 30.46 9.40
N GLN A 314 -11.35 30.80 10.63
CA GLN A 314 -10.56 31.68 11.49
C GLN A 314 -9.20 31.06 11.84
N GLN A 315 -9.15 29.75 12.10
CA GLN A 315 -7.90 29.04 12.38
C GLN A 315 -7.01 28.97 11.13
N THR A 316 -7.62 28.75 9.96
CA THR A 316 -6.93 28.78 8.66
C THR A 316 -6.39 30.18 8.35
N ASP A 317 -7.15 31.24 8.66
CA ASP A 317 -6.74 32.64 8.47
C ASP A 317 -5.48 32.98 9.27
N VAL A 318 -5.29 32.38 10.45
CA VAL A 318 -4.05 32.57 11.24
C VAL A 318 -2.83 32.02 10.50
N VAL A 319 -2.93 30.86 9.84
CA VAL A 319 -1.84 30.29 9.03
C VAL A 319 -1.52 31.17 7.82
N ILE A 320 -2.57 31.68 7.16
CA ILE A 320 -2.41 32.59 6.01
C ILE A 320 -1.74 33.89 6.45
N ALA A 321 -2.22 34.51 7.54
CA ALA A 321 -1.68 35.74 8.11
C ALA A 321 -0.23 35.59 8.58
N ALA A 322 0.15 34.39 9.03
CA ALA A 322 1.54 34.05 9.38
C ALA A 322 2.47 33.88 8.16
N GLY A 323 1.97 34.00 6.93
CA GLY A 323 2.76 33.84 5.71
C GLY A 323 2.93 32.39 5.27
N GLY A 324 2.00 31.49 5.62
CA GLY A 324 2.07 30.06 5.30
C GLY A 324 2.10 29.77 3.79
N LEU A 325 1.35 30.52 2.98
CA LEU A 325 1.19 30.25 1.55
C LEU A 325 2.51 30.31 0.77
N PRO A 326 3.32 31.39 0.83
CA PRO A 326 4.64 31.40 0.19
C PRO A 326 5.54 30.22 0.57
N LYS A 327 5.48 29.76 1.82
CA LYS A 327 6.27 28.61 2.29
C LYS A 327 5.77 27.30 1.69
N LEU A 328 4.46 27.10 1.65
CA LEU A 328 3.85 25.95 0.97
C LEU A 328 4.19 25.92 -0.52
N GLY A 329 4.27 27.07 -1.19
CA GLY A 329 4.70 27.17 -2.58
C GLY A 329 6.13 26.68 -2.82
N LEU A 330 7.04 26.88 -1.87
CA LEU A 330 8.39 26.30 -1.93
C LEU A 330 8.36 24.78 -1.70
N LEU A 331 7.56 24.32 -0.73
CA LEU A 331 7.47 22.90 -0.39
C LEU A 331 6.80 22.04 -1.47
N LEU A 332 5.90 22.61 -2.28
CA LEU A 332 5.34 21.96 -3.47
C LEU A 332 6.39 21.65 -4.55
N GLN A 333 7.58 22.26 -4.47
CA GLN A 333 8.70 22.05 -5.37
C GLN A 333 9.84 21.27 -4.71
N HIS A 334 9.60 20.69 -3.54
CA HIS A 334 10.63 19.99 -2.77
C HIS A 334 11.04 18.67 -3.44
N SER A 335 12.30 18.26 -3.27
CA SER A 335 12.86 17.04 -3.89
C SER A 335 12.25 15.73 -3.34
N LYS A 336 11.73 15.76 -2.11
CA LYS A 336 11.08 14.61 -1.46
C LYS A 336 9.56 14.60 -1.70
N GLY A 337 9.07 13.59 -2.41
CA GLY A 337 7.64 13.43 -2.75
C GLY A 337 6.67 13.47 -1.55
N ASN A 338 7.05 12.89 -0.41
CA ASN A 338 6.21 12.94 0.80
C ASN A 338 5.97 14.38 1.31
N ILE A 339 6.95 15.27 1.20
CA ILE A 339 6.80 16.69 1.58
C ILE A 339 5.88 17.40 0.59
N VAL A 340 6.06 17.15 -0.71
CA VAL A 340 5.18 17.69 -1.77
C VAL A 340 3.73 17.26 -1.56
N LYS A 341 3.51 15.98 -1.24
CA LYS A 341 2.19 15.42 -0.92
C LYS A 341 1.54 16.14 0.27
N GLU A 342 2.25 16.29 1.39
CA GLU A 342 1.74 16.97 2.59
C GLU A 342 1.50 18.48 2.36
N ALA A 343 2.32 19.12 1.53
CA ALA A 343 2.13 20.51 1.15
C ALA A 343 0.87 20.67 0.27
N ALA A 344 0.68 19.80 -0.72
CA ALA A 344 -0.53 19.78 -1.55
C ALA A 344 -1.79 19.50 -0.73
N TRP A 345 -1.69 18.58 0.24
CA TRP A 345 -2.75 18.30 1.20
C TRP A 345 -3.09 19.52 2.07
N THR A 346 -2.08 20.24 2.56
CA THR A 346 -2.28 21.48 3.33
C THR A 346 -2.99 22.53 2.47
N VAL A 347 -2.55 22.72 1.22
CA VAL A 347 -3.18 23.67 0.28
C VAL A 347 -4.62 23.27 -0.03
N SER A 348 -4.93 21.97 -0.18
CA SER A 348 -6.29 21.53 -0.49
C SER A 348 -7.27 21.82 0.66
N ASN A 349 -6.83 21.75 1.91
CA ASN A 349 -7.64 22.16 3.06
C ASN A 349 -7.84 23.69 3.09
N ILE A 350 -6.83 24.49 2.71
CA ILE A 350 -6.98 25.96 2.59
C ILE A 350 -7.98 26.32 1.48
N THR A 351 -7.93 25.66 0.32
CA THR A 351 -8.87 25.94 -0.79
C THR A 351 -10.28 25.42 -0.52
N ALA A 352 -10.47 24.53 0.48
CA ALA A 352 -11.79 24.15 0.98
C ALA A 352 -12.45 25.25 1.83
N GLY A 353 -11.70 26.31 2.14
CA GLY A 353 -12.12 27.47 2.90
C GLY A 353 -13.07 28.42 2.14
N ASN A 354 -13.13 29.67 2.58
CA ASN A 354 -13.95 30.70 1.93
C ASN A 354 -13.23 31.37 0.75
N GLN A 355 -13.99 32.15 -0.03
CA GLN A 355 -13.49 32.82 -1.24
C GLN A 355 -12.29 33.74 -1.00
N LYS A 356 -12.14 34.35 0.18
CA LYS A 356 -10.96 35.18 0.50
C LYS A 356 -9.70 34.33 0.66
N GLN A 357 -9.84 33.13 1.23
CA GLN A 357 -8.75 32.17 1.41
C GLN A 357 -8.32 31.59 0.07
N ILE A 358 -9.28 31.26 -0.80
CA ILE A 358 -9.01 30.89 -2.19
C ILE A 358 -8.27 32.02 -2.92
N GLN A 359 -8.71 33.28 -2.75
CA GLN A 359 -8.03 34.43 -3.35
C GLN A 359 -6.58 34.55 -2.85
N ALA A 360 -6.33 34.34 -1.56
CA ALA A 360 -4.99 34.37 -1.01
C ALA A 360 -4.07 33.30 -1.66
N VAL A 361 -4.60 32.10 -1.95
CA VAL A 361 -3.87 31.04 -2.67
C VAL A 361 -3.52 31.47 -4.10
N ILE A 362 -4.45 32.14 -4.80
CA ILE A 362 -4.24 32.70 -6.14
C ILE A 362 -3.17 33.80 -6.11
N ASP A 363 -3.30 34.75 -5.19
CA ASP A 363 -2.40 35.89 -5.04
C ASP A 363 -0.97 35.45 -4.69
N ALA A 364 -0.83 34.36 -3.92
CA ALA A 364 0.44 33.72 -3.61
C ALA A 364 1.03 32.91 -4.77
N GLY A 365 0.33 32.79 -5.90
CA GLY A 365 0.79 32.09 -7.11
C GLY A 365 0.76 30.57 -7.03
N ILE A 366 0.19 29.99 -5.96
CA ILE A 366 0.29 28.56 -5.60
C ILE A 366 -0.26 27.62 -6.68
N PHE A 367 -1.25 28.08 -7.46
CA PHE A 367 -1.83 27.26 -8.54
C PHE A 367 -0.83 26.95 -9.65
N GLN A 368 0.23 27.75 -9.83
CA GLN A 368 1.30 27.40 -10.76
C GLN A 368 2.05 26.15 -10.31
N GLN A 369 2.31 26.02 -9.00
CA GLN A 369 2.96 24.85 -8.42
C GLN A 369 2.01 23.66 -8.36
N ILE A 370 0.73 23.86 -8.02
CA ILE A 370 -0.29 22.80 -8.06
C ILE A 370 -0.41 22.21 -9.48
N ARG A 371 -0.40 23.05 -10.52
CA ARG A 371 -0.34 22.57 -11.90
C ARG A 371 0.87 21.68 -12.13
N HIS A 372 2.06 22.11 -11.71
CA HIS A 372 3.28 21.30 -11.87
C HIS A 372 3.18 19.96 -11.14
N VAL A 373 2.60 19.94 -9.92
CA VAL A 373 2.36 18.70 -9.17
C VAL A 373 1.35 17.80 -9.90
N LEU A 374 0.28 18.34 -10.49
CA LEU A 374 -0.64 17.55 -11.32
C LEU A 374 0.05 16.94 -12.54
N GLU A 375 0.97 17.67 -13.19
CA GLU A 375 1.66 17.21 -14.40
C GLU A 375 2.80 16.21 -14.13
N LYS A 376 3.54 16.38 -13.03
CA LYS A 376 4.84 15.72 -12.78
C LYS A 376 5.01 15.12 -11.39
N GLY A 377 4.11 15.40 -10.47
CA GLY A 377 4.18 14.85 -9.11
C GLY A 377 3.98 13.34 -9.10
N ASP A 378 4.43 12.68 -8.03
CA ASP A 378 4.03 11.31 -7.78
C ASP A 378 2.50 11.22 -7.64
N PHE A 379 1.94 10.03 -7.87
CA PHE A 379 0.49 9.86 -7.88
C PHE A 379 -0.17 10.25 -6.54
N LYS A 380 0.53 10.08 -5.41
CA LYS A 380 0.00 10.48 -4.09
C LYS A 380 -0.14 11.99 -4.00
N ALA A 381 0.83 12.75 -4.48
CA ALA A 381 0.77 14.21 -4.53
C ALA A 381 -0.23 14.74 -5.57
N GLN A 382 -0.34 14.07 -6.73
CA GLN A 382 -1.35 14.40 -7.74
C GLN A 382 -2.78 14.32 -7.20
N LYS A 383 -3.09 13.31 -6.37
CA LYS A 383 -4.41 13.19 -5.71
C LYS A 383 -4.74 14.41 -4.85
N GLU A 384 -3.79 14.85 -4.02
CA GLU A 384 -3.99 16.00 -3.14
C GLU A 384 -4.09 17.31 -3.93
N ALA A 385 -3.33 17.44 -5.02
CA ALA A 385 -3.43 18.56 -5.93
C ALA A 385 -4.80 18.61 -6.65
N ALA A 386 -5.36 17.46 -7.06
CA ALA A 386 -6.71 17.37 -7.63
C ALA A 386 -7.80 17.78 -6.63
N TRP A 387 -7.62 17.46 -5.34
CA TRP A 387 -8.49 17.96 -4.28
C TRP A 387 -8.43 19.49 -4.16
N ALA A 388 -7.23 20.08 -4.25
CA ALA A 388 -7.08 21.53 -4.18
C ALA A 388 -7.87 22.24 -5.30
N VAL A 389 -7.80 21.71 -6.52
CA VAL A 389 -8.56 22.18 -7.70
C VAL A 389 -10.07 22.02 -7.48
N THR A 390 -10.52 20.83 -7.07
CA THR A 390 -11.95 20.52 -6.89
C THR A 390 -12.59 21.36 -5.79
N ASN A 391 -11.85 21.62 -4.71
CA ASN A 391 -12.32 22.49 -3.63
C ASN A 391 -12.50 23.94 -4.12
N THR A 392 -11.58 24.42 -4.95
CA THR A 392 -11.70 25.73 -5.61
C THR A 392 -12.91 25.81 -6.55
N THR A 393 -13.17 24.80 -7.37
CA THR A 393 -14.36 24.83 -8.26
C THR A 393 -15.68 24.70 -7.48
N THR A 394 -15.65 24.13 -6.28
CA THR A 394 -16.84 23.98 -5.43
C THR A 394 -17.26 25.28 -4.75
N SER A 395 -16.32 26.15 -4.39
CA SER A 395 -16.61 27.30 -3.51
C SER A 395 -16.00 28.64 -3.96
N GLY A 396 -15.19 28.64 -5.02
CA GLY A 396 -14.63 29.84 -5.63
C GLY A 396 -15.66 30.73 -6.31
N THR A 397 -15.33 31.99 -6.53
CA THR A 397 -16.12 32.89 -7.38
C THR A 397 -15.93 32.53 -8.86
N PRO A 398 -16.83 32.96 -9.75
CA PRO A 398 -16.64 32.79 -11.19
C PRO A 398 -15.27 33.27 -11.68
N GLU A 399 -14.81 34.43 -11.21
CA GLU A 399 -13.52 35.02 -11.60
C GLU A 399 -12.33 34.16 -11.15
N GLN A 400 -12.41 33.60 -9.94
CA GLN A 400 -11.37 32.71 -9.41
C GLN A 400 -11.26 31.41 -10.19
N ILE A 401 -12.40 30.87 -10.64
CA ILE A 401 -12.46 29.66 -11.45
C ILE A 401 -11.99 29.93 -12.88
N VAL A 402 -12.31 31.10 -13.44
CA VAL A 402 -11.77 31.55 -14.73
C VAL A 402 -10.26 31.69 -14.65
N ASP A 403 -9.70 32.28 -13.59
CA ASP A 403 -8.24 32.33 -13.39
C ASP A 403 -7.60 30.93 -13.38
N LEU A 404 -8.24 29.96 -12.71
CA LEU A 404 -7.77 28.57 -12.65
C LEU A 404 -7.62 27.94 -14.06
N ILE A 405 -8.57 28.22 -14.94
CA ILE A 405 -8.61 27.70 -16.31
C ILE A 405 -7.73 28.52 -17.24
N GLU A 406 -7.92 29.83 -17.30
CA GLU A 406 -7.33 30.69 -18.32
C GLU A 406 -5.90 31.11 -18.00
N LYS A 407 -5.63 31.47 -16.74
CA LYS A 407 -4.32 31.96 -16.30
C LYS A 407 -3.37 30.81 -15.98
N TYR A 408 -3.82 29.85 -15.18
CA TYR A 408 -2.96 28.73 -14.75
C TYR A 408 -2.97 27.55 -15.73
N LYS A 409 -3.98 27.42 -16.60
CA LYS A 409 -4.15 26.29 -17.54
C LYS A 409 -4.17 24.93 -16.82
N ILE A 410 -4.85 24.84 -15.67
CA ILE A 410 -4.93 23.61 -14.86
C ILE A 410 -5.81 22.53 -15.50
N LEU A 411 -6.70 22.91 -16.42
CA LEU A 411 -7.73 22.00 -16.94
C LEU A 411 -7.16 20.73 -17.59
N LYS A 412 -6.09 20.82 -18.39
CA LYS A 412 -5.48 19.65 -19.05
C LYS A 412 -4.92 18.62 -18.06
N PRO A 413 -3.96 18.96 -17.18
CA PRO A 413 -3.42 17.98 -16.24
C PRO A 413 -4.46 17.52 -15.21
N PHE A 414 -5.52 18.29 -14.98
CA PHE A 414 -6.66 17.85 -14.17
C PHE A 414 -7.51 16.79 -14.90
N ILE A 415 -7.83 17.00 -16.18
CA ILE A 415 -8.53 16.03 -17.04
C ILE A 415 -7.73 14.74 -17.21
N ASP A 416 -6.41 14.82 -17.31
CA ASP A 416 -5.54 13.64 -17.47
C ASP A 416 -5.66 12.65 -16.29
N LEU A 417 -6.06 13.13 -15.11
CA LEU A 417 -6.33 12.27 -13.95
C LEU A 417 -7.65 11.46 -14.07
N LEU A 418 -8.46 11.65 -15.11
CA LEU A 418 -9.56 10.74 -15.44
C LEU A 418 -9.07 9.35 -15.87
N ASP A 419 -7.82 9.23 -16.34
CA ASP A 419 -7.19 7.93 -16.64
C ASP A 419 -6.67 7.20 -15.38
N ALA A 420 -6.80 7.80 -14.20
CA ALA A 420 -6.30 7.22 -12.98
C ALA A 420 -7.02 5.89 -12.66
N LYS A 421 -6.28 4.87 -12.22
CA LYS A 421 -6.87 3.60 -11.79
C LYS A 421 -7.69 3.69 -10.50
N ASP A 422 -7.45 4.70 -9.66
CA ASP A 422 -8.15 4.86 -8.39
C ASP A 422 -9.52 5.54 -8.59
N PRO A 423 -10.65 4.84 -8.38
CA PRO A 423 -11.98 5.39 -8.63
C PRO A 423 -12.27 6.62 -7.77
N ARG A 424 -11.63 6.75 -6.60
CA ARG A 424 -11.78 7.93 -5.73
C ARG A 424 -11.21 9.18 -6.38
N THR A 425 -10.03 9.08 -6.99
CA THR A 425 -9.39 10.18 -7.72
C THR A 425 -10.23 10.59 -8.92
N ILE A 426 -10.73 9.62 -9.69
CA ILE A 426 -11.61 9.88 -10.83
C ILE A 426 -12.87 10.65 -10.37
N LYS A 427 -13.52 10.20 -9.28
CA LYS A 427 -14.71 10.88 -8.74
C LYS A 427 -14.45 12.31 -8.30
N VAL A 428 -13.26 12.61 -7.77
CA VAL A 428 -12.85 13.98 -7.42
C VAL A 428 -12.77 14.84 -8.68
N VAL A 429 -12.10 14.34 -9.73
CA VAL A 429 -11.97 15.04 -11.00
C VAL A 429 -13.33 15.26 -11.67
N GLN A 430 -14.17 14.23 -11.75
CA GLN A 430 -15.54 14.33 -12.28
C GLN A 430 -16.37 15.37 -11.52
N THR A 431 -16.26 15.42 -10.20
CA THR A 431 -16.96 16.43 -9.38
C THR A 431 -16.44 17.83 -9.70
N GLY A 432 -15.12 17.99 -9.84
CA GLY A 432 -14.51 19.24 -10.28
C GLY A 432 -15.04 19.69 -11.64
N LEU A 433 -15.11 18.79 -12.63
CA LEU A 433 -15.65 19.07 -13.96
C LEU A 433 -17.13 19.42 -13.94
N SER A 434 -17.96 18.69 -13.19
CA SER A 434 -19.40 19.02 -13.04
C SER A 434 -19.60 20.43 -12.49
N ASN A 435 -18.78 20.85 -11.51
CA ASN A 435 -18.83 22.21 -10.98
C ASN A 435 -18.46 23.26 -12.03
N LEU A 436 -17.46 22.98 -12.87
CA LEU A 436 -17.06 23.86 -13.97
C LEU A 436 -18.19 24.01 -15.00
N PHE A 437 -18.82 22.91 -15.42
CA PHE A 437 -19.95 22.96 -16.36
C PHE A 437 -21.16 23.70 -15.78
N ALA A 438 -21.52 23.43 -14.52
CA ALA A 438 -22.61 24.13 -13.85
C ALA A 438 -22.34 25.64 -13.71
N LEU A 439 -21.07 26.06 -13.62
CA LEU A 439 -20.71 27.48 -13.67
C LEU A 439 -20.81 28.02 -15.09
N ALA A 440 -20.28 27.31 -16.08
CA ALA A 440 -20.34 27.72 -17.49
C ALA A 440 -21.77 27.93 -17.96
N GLU A 441 -22.70 27.06 -17.54
CA GLU A 441 -24.14 27.19 -17.80
C GLU A 441 -24.71 28.50 -17.24
N LYS A 442 -24.35 28.86 -16.00
CA LYS A 442 -24.78 30.12 -15.37
C LYS A 442 -24.24 31.36 -16.08
N LEU A 443 -23.07 31.25 -16.71
CA LEU A 443 -22.40 32.34 -17.42
C LEU A 443 -22.73 32.38 -18.92
N GLY A 444 -23.49 31.40 -19.44
CA GLY A 444 -23.76 31.26 -20.87
C GLY A 444 -22.53 30.84 -21.70
N GLY A 445 -21.55 30.19 -21.07
CA GLY A 445 -20.28 29.77 -21.69
C GLY A 445 -20.14 28.25 -21.87
N THR A 446 -21.24 27.49 -21.81
CA THR A 446 -21.22 26.02 -21.87
C THR A 446 -20.54 25.50 -23.13
N GLU A 447 -20.89 26.04 -24.32
CA GLU A 447 -20.31 25.61 -25.61
C GLU A 447 -18.78 25.75 -25.63
N ASN A 448 -18.27 26.89 -25.13
CA ASN A 448 -16.83 27.12 -25.04
C ASN A 448 -16.14 26.12 -24.11
N LEU A 449 -16.75 25.79 -22.97
CA LEU A 449 -16.17 24.81 -22.05
C LEU A 449 -16.25 23.38 -22.63
N CYS A 450 -17.32 23.02 -23.34
CA CYS A 450 -17.42 21.74 -24.05
C CYS A 450 -16.29 21.60 -25.08
N LEU A 451 -16.12 22.60 -25.96
CA LEU A 451 -15.04 22.62 -26.95
C LEU A 451 -13.66 22.50 -26.28
N MET A 452 -13.42 23.26 -25.20
CA MET A 452 -12.15 23.17 -24.46
C MET A 452 -11.93 21.77 -23.85
N VAL A 453 -12.94 21.17 -23.24
CA VAL A 453 -12.80 19.82 -22.65
C VAL A 453 -12.59 18.77 -23.74
N GLU A 454 -13.25 18.90 -24.88
CA GLU A 454 -13.09 18.03 -26.05
C GLU A 454 -11.68 18.15 -26.66
N GLU A 455 -11.21 19.36 -26.95
CA GLU A 455 -9.86 19.61 -27.50
C GLU A 455 -8.74 19.09 -26.59
N LEU A 456 -8.98 19.08 -25.27
CA LEU A 456 -8.04 18.56 -24.27
C LEU A 456 -8.14 17.03 -24.09
N GLY A 457 -8.98 16.33 -24.86
CA GLY A 457 -9.19 14.89 -24.82
C GLY A 457 -10.03 14.43 -23.63
N GLY A 458 -10.79 15.33 -23.00
CA GLY A 458 -11.63 15.03 -21.85
C GLY A 458 -12.92 14.29 -22.20
N LEU A 459 -13.51 14.56 -23.38
CA LEU A 459 -14.70 13.86 -23.84
C LEU A 459 -14.42 12.36 -24.04
N ASP A 460 -13.37 12.01 -24.78
CA ASP A 460 -12.93 10.62 -24.98
C ASP A 460 -12.73 9.86 -23.66
N LYS A 461 -12.14 10.53 -22.65
CA LYS A 461 -11.93 9.96 -21.31
C LYS A 461 -13.24 9.74 -20.59
N LEU A 462 -14.16 10.70 -20.64
CA LEU A 462 -15.48 10.57 -20.03
C LEU A 462 -16.30 9.44 -20.70
N GLU A 463 -16.19 9.28 -22.03
CA GLU A 463 -16.83 8.19 -22.77
C GLU A 463 -16.25 6.84 -22.37
N ALA A 464 -14.93 6.73 -22.25
CA ALA A 464 -14.27 5.52 -21.74
C ALA A 464 -14.76 5.16 -20.33
N LEU A 465 -14.95 6.16 -19.46
CA LEU A 465 -15.47 5.99 -18.11
C LEU A 465 -16.95 5.54 -18.08
N GLN A 466 -17.70 5.61 -19.18
CA GLN A 466 -19.04 5.01 -19.25
C GLN A 466 -19.02 3.47 -19.19
N GLN A 467 -17.85 2.85 -19.36
CA GLN A 467 -17.65 1.40 -19.22
C GLN A 467 -16.94 1.03 -17.91
N HIS A 468 -16.76 2.00 -16.99
CA HIS A 468 -16.04 1.78 -15.75
C HIS A 468 -16.83 0.91 -14.76
N GLU A 469 -16.16 -0.04 -14.09
CA GLU A 469 -16.80 -1.02 -13.19
C GLU A 469 -17.45 -0.38 -11.95
N ASN A 470 -16.84 0.70 -11.44
CA ASN A 470 -17.44 1.50 -10.37
C ASN A 470 -18.68 2.26 -10.86
N GLU A 471 -19.85 1.87 -10.37
CA GLU A 471 -21.15 2.41 -10.77
C GLU A 471 -21.27 3.94 -10.58
N GLU A 472 -20.67 4.50 -9.53
CA GLU A 472 -20.70 5.96 -9.29
C GLU A 472 -19.87 6.73 -10.33
N VAL A 473 -18.71 6.18 -10.71
CA VAL A 473 -17.85 6.76 -11.76
C VAL A 473 -18.59 6.74 -13.10
N TYR A 474 -19.15 5.59 -13.47
CA TYR A 474 -19.97 5.43 -14.66
C TYR A 474 -21.12 6.44 -14.70
N LYS A 475 -21.95 6.48 -13.65
CA LYS A 475 -23.13 7.36 -13.60
C LYS A 475 -22.76 8.83 -13.73
N LYS A 476 -21.66 9.27 -13.09
CA LYS A 476 -21.19 10.65 -13.20
C LYS A 476 -20.67 10.96 -14.60
N ALA A 477 -19.91 10.07 -15.22
CA ALA A 477 -19.43 10.26 -16.60
C ALA A 477 -20.62 10.36 -17.56
N TYR A 478 -21.59 9.44 -17.44
CA TYR A 478 -22.83 9.46 -18.21
C TYR A 478 -23.58 10.78 -18.04
N ALA A 479 -23.80 11.23 -16.80
CA ALA A 479 -24.53 12.46 -16.53
C ALA A 479 -23.84 13.71 -17.13
N ILE A 480 -22.51 13.79 -17.09
CA ILE A 480 -21.77 14.90 -17.70
C ILE A 480 -21.96 14.89 -19.22
N ILE A 481 -21.82 13.73 -19.87
CA ILE A 481 -21.98 13.60 -21.33
C ILE A 481 -23.41 13.94 -21.76
N ASP A 482 -24.40 13.32 -21.12
CA ASP A 482 -25.81 13.47 -21.45
C ASP A 482 -26.29 14.92 -21.30
N THR A 483 -25.80 15.62 -20.27
CA THR A 483 -26.21 17.00 -20.00
C THR A 483 -25.54 18.02 -20.92
N TYR A 484 -24.26 17.84 -21.25
CA TYR A 484 -23.44 18.92 -21.85
C TYR A 484 -22.94 18.65 -23.27
N PHE A 485 -22.91 17.40 -23.73
CA PHE A 485 -22.35 17.03 -25.04
C PHE A 485 -23.39 16.47 -26.02
N ASN A 486 -24.61 16.18 -25.56
CA ASN A 486 -25.64 15.49 -26.36
C ASN A 486 -26.61 16.45 -27.11
N THR A 487 -26.40 17.76 -27.05
CA THR A 487 -27.37 18.78 -27.53
C THR A 487 -27.19 19.22 -28.99
N GLY A 488 -26.42 18.50 -29.82
CA GLY A 488 -26.03 18.94 -31.16
C GLY A 488 -26.71 18.27 -32.36
N ASP A 489 -27.29 17.07 -32.21
CA ASP A 489 -27.67 16.24 -33.37
C ASP A 489 -29.16 16.30 -33.78
N ASP A 490 -30.05 16.86 -32.95
CA ASP A 490 -31.49 16.80 -33.20
C ASP A 490 -32.03 17.87 -34.18
N GLU A 491 -31.29 18.95 -34.46
CA GLU A 491 -31.74 20.00 -35.40
C GLU A 491 -31.22 19.81 -36.84
N ALA A 492 -30.16 19.02 -37.06
CA ALA A 492 -29.55 18.84 -38.38
C ALA A 492 -30.08 17.62 -39.16
N GLU A 493 -30.61 16.59 -38.48
CA GLU A 493 -31.05 15.35 -39.15
C GLU A 493 -32.50 15.36 -39.67
N GLN A 494 -33.32 16.38 -39.36
CA GLN A 494 -34.72 16.42 -39.79
C GLN A 494 -34.97 16.92 -41.23
N GLU A 495 -33.98 17.48 -41.94
CA GLU A 495 -34.20 18.03 -43.29
C GLU A 495 -33.61 17.22 -44.47
N LEU A 496 -33.02 16.05 -44.25
CA LEU A 496 -32.27 15.32 -45.31
C LEU A 496 -32.73 13.89 -45.61
N ALA A 497 -34.01 13.57 -45.43
CA ALA A 497 -34.58 12.29 -45.89
C ALA A 497 -35.18 12.41 -47.31
N PRO A 498 -34.81 11.55 -48.29
CA PRO A 498 -35.42 11.55 -49.61
C PRO A 498 -36.90 11.15 -49.56
N GLN A 499 -37.76 11.89 -50.28
CA GLN A 499 -39.17 11.53 -50.44
C GLN A 499 -39.41 10.73 -51.72
N GLU A 500 -40.20 9.68 -51.59
CA GLU A 500 -40.61 8.80 -52.69
C GLU A 500 -41.88 9.36 -53.35
N VAL A 501 -41.81 9.71 -54.64
CA VAL A 501 -42.98 10.11 -55.42
C VAL A 501 -43.05 9.23 -56.67
N ASN A 502 -44.13 8.47 -56.79
CA ASN A 502 -44.42 7.58 -57.92
C ASN A 502 -43.32 6.53 -58.23
N GLY A 503 -42.69 5.98 -57.19
CA GLY A 503 -41.82 4.79 -57.32
C GLY A 503 -40.43 5.03 -57.92
N ALA A 504 -39.96 6.28 -57.95
CA ALA A 504 -38.56 6.62 -58.22
C ALA A 504 -38.04 7.60 -57.16
N LEU A 505 -36.80 7.40 -56.71
CA LEU A 505 -36.11 8.28 -55.77
C LEU A 505 -35.53 9.50 -56.51
N GLU A 506 -36.05 10.69 -56.26
CA GLU A 506 -35.46 11.95 -56.74
C GLU A 506 -34.68 12.65 -55.62
N PHE A 507 -33.46 13.10 -55.93
CA PHE A 507 -32.65 13.93 -55.04
C PHE A 507 -32.83 15.40 -55.43
N ASN A 508 -33.47 16.20 -54.57
CA ASN A 508 -33.55 17.64 -54.78
C ASN A 508 -32.24 18.29 -54.31
N ALA A 509 -31.40 18.71 -55.26
CA ALA A 509 -30.20 19.48 -54.98
C ALA A 509 -30.51 20.99 -55.02
N THR A 510 -30.99 21.55 -53.90
CA THR A 510 -30.92 23.01 -53.69
C THR A 510 -29.62 23.35 -52.96
N GLN A 511 -28.71 24.01 -53.67
CA GLN A 511 -27.44 24.52 -53.17
C GLN A 511 -27.62 25.42 -51.94
N PRO A 512 -26.84 25.23 -50.85
CA PRO A 512 -26.66 26.29 -49.87
C PRO A 512 -25.76 27.39 -50.46
N LYS A 513 -26.21 28.64 -50.38
CA LYS A 513 -25.36 29.81 -50.60
C LYS A 513 -24.27 29.85 -49.53
N ALA A 514 -23.01 29.87 -49.96
CA ALA A 514 -21.85 30.12 -49.10
C ALA A 514 -21.79 31.59 -48.67
N PRO A 515 -21.41 31.90 -47.41
CA PRO A 515 -20.67 33.11 -47.10
C PRO A 515 -19.23 32.98 -47.61
N GLU A 516 -18.74 34.03 -48.26
CA GLU A 516 -17.39 34.13 -48.84
C GLU A 516 -16.26 34.11 -47.78
N GLY A 517 -15.19 33.37 -48.09
CA GLY A 517 -13.85 33.41 -47.46
C GLY A 517 -13.54 32.18 -46.59
N GLY A 518 -13.03 31.04 -47.09
CA GLY A 518 -11.68 30.79 -47.64
C GLY A 518 -10.68 30.51 -46.50
N TYR A 519 -10.13 29.32 -46.20
CA TYR A 519 -9.81 28.09 -46.97
C TYR A 519 -9.83 26.86 -46.01
N THR A 520 -10.71 25.84 -46.13
CA THR A 520 -10.53 24.48 -46.75
C THR A 520 -9.17 23.78 -46.55
N PHE A 521 -9.11 22.55 -46.02
CA PHE A 521 -9.53 21.32 -46.72
C PHE A 521 -10.08 20.19 -45.83
N LEU A 522 -11.18 19.62 -46.32
CA LEU A 522 -11.87 18.37 -45.98
C LEU A 522 -11.15 17.12 -46.53
N SER A 523 -11.39 15.94 -45.95
CA SER A 523 -12.29 14.88 -46.52
C SER A 523 -12.07 13.51 -45.84
N VAL A 524 -13.09 12.91 -45.20
CA VAL A 524 -14.06 11.89 -45.71
C VAL A 524 -13.57 10.45 -45.42
N VAL A 525 -14.33 9.46 -44.92
CA VAL A 525 -15.74 9.31 -44.50
C VAL A 525 -15.90 8.05 -43.65
N ASN A 526 -16.90 8.12 -42.77
CA ASN A 526 -17.68 7.11 -42.04
C ASN A 526 -17.74 5.66 -42.56
N ALA A 527 -18.01 4.74 -41.63
CA ALA A 527 -19.19 3.85 -41.71
C ALA A 527 -19.49 3.18 -40.35
N THR A 528 -20.47 3.71 -39.62
CA THR A 528 -21.21 3.05 -38.55
C THR A 528 -22.21 2.06 -39.15
N ARG A 529 -22.42 0.91 -38.47
CA ARG A 529 -23.58 0.04 -38.71
C ARG A 529 -24.27 -0.25 -37.38
N SER A 530 -25.46 0.34 -37.24
CA SER A 530 -26.43 0.12 -36.17
C SER A 530 -27.02 -1.29 -36.22
N VAL A 531 -27.10 -1.95 -35.06
CA VAL A 531 -28.00 -3.08 -34.81
C VAL A 531 -28.87 -2.71 -33.60
N ARG A 532 -30.18 -2.61 -33.83
CA ARG A 532 -31.22 -2.40 -32.80
C ARG A 532 -31.28 -3.61 -31.85
N MET A 533 -31.23 -3.36 -30.54
CA MET A 533 -31.70 -4.33 -29.52
C MET A 533 -33.10 -3.97 -29.06
N SER A 534 -33.99 -4.96 -29.11
CA SER A 534 -35.33 -4.96 -28.56
C SER A 534 -35.33 -5.20 -27.04
N ALA A 535 -36.33 -4.61 -26.38
CA ALA A 535 -36.82 -4.77 -25.01
C ALA A 535 -36.28 -5.96 -24.17
N ALA A 536 -35.78 -5.64 -22.99
CA ALA A 536 -35.40 -6.57 -21.92
C ALA A 536 -36.65 -7.13 -21.19
N PRO A 537 -36.70 -8.45 -20.88
CA PRO A 537 -37.56 -8.99 -19.86
C PRO A 537 -36.79 -9.25 -18.54
N SER A 538 -37.37 -8.72 -17.46
CA SER A 538 -37.44 -9.23 -16.08
C SER A 538 -36.31 -10.12 -15.50
N LEU A 539 -35.72 -9.58 -14.43
CA LEU A 539 -34.90 -10.22 -13.39
C LEU A 539 -35.41 -11.61 -12.94
N THR A 540 -34.67 -12.67 -13.27
CA THR A 540 -34.53 -13.89 -12.43
C THR A 540 -33.18 -14.58 -12.70
N ALA A 541 -32.50 -14.98 -11.61
CA ALA A 541 -31.45 -16.00 -11.49
C ALA A 541 -30.12 -15.89 -12.29
N SER A 542 -29.01 -15.77 -11.55
CA SER A 542 -27.65 -16.30 -11.79
C SER A 542 -27.06 -16.25 -13.21
N GLY A 543 -26.06 -15.38 -13.43
CA GLY A 543 -25.38 -15.26 -14.72
C GLY A 543 -23.91 -14.83 -14.69
N VAL A 544 -23.16 -15.05 -13.60
CA VAL A 544 -21.70 -15.12 -13.72
C VAL A 544 -21.38 -16.55 -14.16
N PRO A 545 -20.75 -16.77 -15.33
CA PRO A 545 -20.32 -18.10 -15.73
C PRO A 545 -19.45 -18.72 -14.63
N ARG A 546 -19.70 -20.00 -14.30
CA ARG A 546 -18.82 -20.81 -13.46
C ARG A 546 -17.40 -20.75 -14.01
N GLU A 547 -16.47 -20.14 -13.28
CA GLU A 547 -15.04 -20.39 -13.49
C GLU A 547 -14.75 -21.85 -13.13
N ILE A 548 -14.68 -22.73 -14.12
CA ILE A 548 -13.82 -23.91 -14.02
C ILE A 548 -12.48 -23.46 -14.62
N SER A 549 -11.63 -22.85 -13.80
CA SER A 549 -10.36 -22.30 -14.28
C SER A 549 -9.43 -23.43 -14.71
N LEU A 550 -8.96 -23.41 -15.97
CA LEU A 550 -7.94 -24.32 -16.50
C LEU A 550 -6.73 -24.45 -15.55
N GLY A 551 -6.33 -23.34 -14.92
CA GLY A 551 -5.27 -23.32 -13.91
C GLY A 551 -5.53 -24.27 -12.74
N ALA A 552 -6.77 -24.35 -12.24
CA ALA A 552 -7.12 -25.22 -11.12
C ALA A 552 -7.06 -26.71 -11.50
N GLU A 553 -7.52 -27.06 -12.71
CA GLU A 553 -7.45 -28.44 -13.22
C GLU A 553 -6.00 -28.90 -13.45
N ILE A 554 -5.17 -28.03 -14.02
CA ILE A 554 -3.75 -28.32 -14.23
C ILE A 554 -3.00 -28.42 -12.90
N PHE A 555 -3.26 -27.50 -11.96
CA PHE A 555 -2.68 -27.56 -10.61
C PHE A 555 -3.03 -28.89 -9.93
N HIS A 556 -4.31 -29.26 -9.95
CA HIS A 556 -4.76 -30.51 -9.33
C HIS A 556 -4.12 -31.74 -9.97
N SER A 557 -4.03 -31.80 -11.30
CA SER A 557 -3.36 -32.88 -12.02
C SER A 557 -1.91 -33.04 -11.56
N ILE A 558 -1.16 -31.93 -11.44
CA ILE A 558 0.25 -31.93 -11.02
C ILE A 558 0.40 -32.25 -9.54
N ALA A 559 -0.37 -31.59 -8.67
CA ALA A 559 -0.35 -31.81 -7.22
C ALA A 559 -0.70 -33.26 -6.85
N SER A 560 -1.65 -33.87 -7.57
CA SER A 560 -2.02 -35.29 -7.37
C SER A 560 -0.91 -36.28 -7.76
N ALA A 561 0.01 -35.87 -8.64
CA ALA A 561 1.15 -36.68 -9.05
C ALA A 561 2.40 -36.44 -8.16
N ALA A 562 2.44 -35.33 -7.42
CA ALA A 562 3.58 -34.87 -6.62
C ALA A 562 3.16 -34.62 -5.16
N THR A 563 2.55 -35.63 -4.52
CA THR A 563 1.90 -35.49 -3.19
C THR A 563 2.84 -35.17 -2.02
N ASP A 564 4.14 -35.45 -2.17
CA ASP A 564 5.16 -35.26 -1.13
C ASP A 564 6.18 -34.16 -1.48
N GLU A 565 5.93 -33.37 -2.54
CA GLU A 565 6.81 -32.30 -3.02
C GLU A 565 6.09 -30.95 -2.94
N ASN A 566 6.82 -29.85 -2.69
CA ASN A 566 6.23 -28.52 -2.78
C ASN A 566 6.01 -28.14 -4.26
N VAL A 567 4.75 -28.09 -4.68
CA VAL A 567 4.34 -27.71 -6.04
C VAL A 567 4.01 -26.22 -6.14
N ILE A 568 4.36 -25.61 -7.27
CA ILE A 568 3.89 -24.29 -7.69
C ILE A 568 3.70 -24.29 -9.21
N ILE A 569 2.62 -23.69 -9.70
CA ILE A 569 2.39 -23.42 -11.13
C ILE A 569 1.96 -21.96 -11.34
N SER A 570 2.10 -21.47 -12.58
CA SER A 570 1.61 -20.16 -13.00
C SER A 570 0.45 -20.32 -13.99
N PRO A 571 -0.81 -20.19 -13.55
CA PRO A 571 -1.98 -20.21 -14.43
C PRO A 571 -1.90 -19.12 -15.50
N LEU A 572 -1.55 -17.89 -15.11
CA LEU A 572 -1.46 -16.75 -16.03
C LEU A 572 -0.48 -17.00 -17.19
N LEU A 573 0.74 -17.48 -16.92
CA LEU A 573 1.71 -17.76 -17.99
C LEU A 573 1.24 -18.87 -18.93
N LEU A 574 0.63 -19.93 -18.39
CA LEU A 574 0.11 -21.02 -19.19
C LEU A 574 -1.04 -20.56 -20.09
N GLU A 575 -2.03 -19.87 -19.52
CA GLU A 575 -3.20 -19.39 -20.27
C GLU A 575 -2.79 -18.38 -21.34
N ALA A 576 -1.90 -17.43 -21.02
CA ALA A 576 -1.39 -16.45 -21.99
C ALA A 576 -0.66 -17.16 -23.16
N THR A 577 0.13 -18.19 -22.87
CA THR A 577 0.86 -18.95 -23.90
C THR A 577 -0.09 -19.75 -24.79
N LEU A 578 -1.08 -20.41 -24.21
CA LEU A 578 -2.07 -21.17 -24.98
C LEU A 578 -2.97 -20.23 -25.81
N ALA A 579 -3.29 -19.04 -25.30
CA ALA A 579 -4.00 -18.00 -26.04
C ALA A 579 -3.17 -17.43 -27.21
N LEU A 580 -1.86 -17.28 -27.02
CA LEU A 580 -0.94 -16.92 -28.10
C LEU A 580 -0.90 -18.01 -29.18
N LEU A 581 -0.82 -19.29 -28.78
CA LEU A 581 -0.86 -20.42 -29.72
C LEU A 581 -2.17 -20.45 -30.50
N TYR A 582 -3.30 -20.08 -29.90
CA TYR A 582 -4.57 -19.97 -30.58
C TYR A 582 -4.50 -18.96 -31.73
N LEU A 583 -3.89 -17.78 -31.52
CA LEU A 583 -3.68 -16.78 -32.57
C LEU A 583 -2.75 -17.26 -33.69
N GLY A 584 -1.86 -18.22 -33.39
CA GLY A 584 -0.96 -18.84 -34.36
C GLY A 584 -1.56 -20.05 -35.09
N SER A 585 -2.72 -20.54 -34.66
CA SER A 585 -3.31 -21.81 -35.09
C SER A 585 -4.46 -21.66 -36.09
N ASP A 586 -4.79 -22.72 -36.81
CA ASP A 586 -5.89 -22.77 -37.78
C ASP A 586 -6.61 -24.15 -37.74
N GLY A 587 -7.84 -24.22 -38.23
CA GLY A 587 -8.65 -25.45 -38.26
C GLY A 587 -8.89 -26.08 -36.87
N ALA A 588 -8.81 -27.41 -36.79
CA ALA A 588 -9.12 -28.18 -35.57
C ALA A 588 -8.27 -27.79 -34.36
N THR A 589 -7.02 -27.38 -34.57
CA THR A 589 -6.12 -26.90 -33.50
C THR A 589 -6.63 -25.60 -32.88
N ALA A 590 -7.10 -24.66 -33.71
CA ALA A 590 -7.69 -23.41 -33.23
C ALA A 590 -9.02 -23.63 -32.50
N GLU A 591 -9.85 -24.56 -32.99
CA GLU A 591 -11.10 -24.93 -32.35
C GLU A 591 -10.87 -25.58 -30.97
N GLU A 592 -9.86 -26.46 -30.85
CA GLU A 592 -9.46 -27.07 -29.57
C GLU A 592 -9.07 -25.98 -28.56
N LEU A 593 -8.11 -25.12 -28.93
CA LEU A 593 -7.60 -24.07 -28.04
C LEU A 593 -8.71 -23.08 -27.66
N GLN A 594 -9.52 -22.62 -28.62
CA GLN A 594 -10.63 -21.70 -28.36
C GLN A 594 -11.66 -22.28 -27.39
N ARG A 595 -12.01 -23.56 -27.55
CA ARG A 595 -13.03 -24.23 -26.73
C ARG A 595 -12.53 -24.49 -25.33
N LEU A 596 -11.31 -25.02 -25.17
CA LEU A 596 -10.77 -25.41 -23.86
C LEU A 596 -10.32 -24.21 -23.01
N LEU A 597 -9.94 -23.09 -23.63
CA LEU A 597 -9.66 -21.83 -22.93
C LEU A 597 -10.90 -20.96 -22.75
N GLU A 598 -12.05 -21.37 -23.29
CA GLU A 598 -13.32 -20.64 -23.26
C GLU A 598 -13.22 -19.20 -23.79
N LEU A 599 -12.40 -18.98 -24.83
CA LEU A 599 -12.03 -17.63 -25.28
C LEU A 599 -13.23 -16.81 -25.75
N LYS A 600 -14.24 -17.46 -26.36
CA LYS A 600 -15.45 -16.79 -26.84
C LYS A 600 -16.36 -16.33 -25.71
N GLN A 601 -16.36 -17.06 -24.59
CA GLN A 601 -17.13 -16.70 -23.39
C GLN A 601 -16.42 -15.60 -22.61
N ARG A 602 -15.08 -15.68 -22.52
CA ARG A 602 -14.25 -14.75 -21.74
C ARG A 602 -14.01 -13.41 -22.46
N PHE A 603 -13.90 -13.42 -23.79
CA PHE A 603 -13.49 -12.24 -24.55
C PHE A 603 -14.38 -11.96 -25.76
N PRO A 604 -14.84 -10.71 -25.95
CA PRO A 604 -15.63 -10.33 -27.12
C PRO A 604 -14.88 -10.42 -28.45
N SER A 605 -13.54 -10.32 -28.42
CA SER A 605 -12.69 -10.37 -29.61
C SER A 605 -11.26 -10.78 -29.28
N ASN A 606 -10.52 -11.26 -30.28
CA ASN A 606 -9.09 -11.58 -30.15
C ASN A 606 -8.26 -10.37 -29.70
N ALA A 607 -8.63 -9.15 -30.12
CA ALA A 607 -7.94 -7.93 -29.71
C ALA A 607 -8.15 -7.62 -28.22
N LYS A 608 -9.38 -7.79 -27.70
CA LYS A 608 -9.66 -7.64 -26.27
C LYS A 608 -8.94 -8.71 -25.44
N MET A 609 -8.89 -9.95 -25.92
CA MET A 609 -8.10 -11.02 -25.30
C MET A 609 -6.60 -10.68 -25.23
N ALA A 610 -6.01 -10.25 -26.36
CA ALA A 610 -4.60 -9.89 -26.41
C ALA A 610 -4.27 -8.69 -25.48
N ASN A 611 -5.12 -7.67 -25.48
CA ASN A 611 -4.99 -6.52 -24.57
C ASN A 611 -5.12 -6.91 -23.09
N PHE A 612 -6.01 -7.85 -22.77
CA PHE A 612 -6.15 -8.37 -21.42
C PHE A 612 -4.84 -9.01 -20.94
N TYR A 613 -4.30 -9.98 -21.68
CA TYR A 613 -3.03 -10.60 -21.28
C TYR A 613 -1.86 -9.62 -21.26
N ALA A 614 -1.85 -8.64 -22.17
CA ALA A 614 -0.84 -7.58 -22.16
C ALA A 614 -0.90 -6.74 -20.87
N ALA A 615 -2.10 -6.34 -20.46
CA ALA A 615 -2.30 -5.57 -19.25
C ALA A 615 -1.92 -6.37 -18.00
N GLU A 616 -2.36 -7.63 -17.89
CA GLU A 616 -2.07 -8.49 -16.74
C GLU A 616 -0.57 -8.83 -16.64
N LEU A 617 0.08 -9.17 -17.76
CA LEU A 617 1.52 -9.43 -17.79
C LEU A 617 2.33 -8.16 -17.51
N ALA A 618 1.93 -7.00 -18.04
CA ALA A 618 2.58 -5.72 -17.75
C ALA A 618 2.41 -5.31 -16.28
N ALA A 619 1.24 -5.51 -15.70
CA ALA A 619 1.00 -5.27 -14.27
C ALA A 619 1.86 -6.20 -13.39
N ALA A 620 2.09 -7.43 -13.84
CA ALA A 620 2.96 -8.41 -13.18
C ALA A 620 4.46 -8.10 -13.31
N THR A 621 4.90 -7.28 -14.28
CA THR A 621 6.33 -7.03 -14.58
C THR A 621 6.75 -5.55 -14.59
N GLY A 622 5.86 -4.61 -14.30
CA GLY A 622 6.02 -3.19 -14.66
C GLY A 622 6.97 -2.34 -13.82
N ASP A 623 7.36 -2.77 -12.62
CA ASP A 623 8.21 -1.99 -11.71
C ASP A 623 9.63 -2.58 -11.63
N LYS A 624 10.64 -1.71 -11.71
CA LYS A 624 12.07 -2.05 -11.67
C LYS A 624 12.55 -2.39 -10.26
N ASP A 625 11.94 -1.82 -9.24
CA ASP A 625 12.37 -2.06 -7.86
C ASP A 625 11.65 -3.25 -7.22
N THR A 626 10.54 -3.73 -7.81
CA THR A 626 9.81 -4.91 -7.34
C THR A 626 8.74 -5.35 -8.35
N ARG A 627 8.93 -6.50 -9.05
CA ARG A 627 7.87 -7.47 -9.44
C ARG A 627 8.41 -8.63 -10.31
N ILE A 628 7.51 -9.58 -10.65
CA ILE A 628 7.84 -10.93 -11.11
C ILE A 628 8.73 -10.91 -12.35
N GLN A 629 9.80 -11.71 -12.32
CA GLN A 629 10.62 -11.98 -13.49
C GLN A 629 9.96 -13.11 -14.27
N LEU A 630 9.44 -12.82 -15.46
CA LEU A 630 8.76 -13.78 -16.33
C LEU A 630 9.59 -14.05 -17.59
N GLN A 631 9.61 -15.29 -18.04
CA GLN A 631 10.09 -15.69 -19.37
C GLN A 631 9.09 -16.62 -20.03
N ASN A 632 8.70 -16.27 -21.24
CA ASN A 632 7.84 -17.06 -22.10
C ASN A 632 8.54 -17.24 -23.46
N ARG A 633 9.04 -18.46 -23.73
CA ARG A 633 9.80 -18.76 -24.94
C ARG A 633 9.17 -19.90 -25.73
N LEU A 634 9.03 -19.68 -27.03
CA LEU A 634 8.56 -20.67 -28.00
C LEU A 634 9.74 -21.07 -28.88
N LEU A 635 10.29 -22.26 -28.66
CA LEU A 635 11.44 -22.75 -29.42
C LEU A 635 10.98 -23.67 -30.54
N LEU A 636 11.27 -23.29 -31.78
CA LEU A 636 10.97 -24.07 -32.97
C LEU A 636 12.21 -24.79 -33.47
N GLN A 637 12.05 -26.00 -34.00
CA GLN A 637 13.16 -26.72 -34.61
C GLN A 637 13.69 -25.95 -35.82
N ALA A 638 14.97 -25.57 -35.77
CA ALA A 638 15.63 -24.91 -36.90
C ALA A 638 15.66 -25.83 -38.13
N SER A 639 15.14 -25.35 -39.26
CA SER A 639 15.21 -26.03 -40.56
C SER A 639 15.54 -25.05 -41.69
N ALA A 640 16.20 -25.51 -42.74
CA ALA A 640 16.67 -24.65 -43.82
C ALA A 640 15.49 -24.05 -44.60
N GLY A 641 15.41 -22.72 -44.69
CA GLY A 641 14.39 -22.00 -45.47
C GLY A 641 13.05 -21.78 -44.77
N THR A 642 12.97 -22.05 -43.47
CA THR A 642 11.75 -21.80 -42.69
C THR A 642 11.91 -20.59 -41.76
N SER A 643 10.88 -19.74 -41.70
CA SER A 643 10.85 -18.57 -40.82
C SER A 643 9.56 -18.50 -40.01
N ILE A 644 9.67 -17.88 -38.84
CA ILE A 644 8.53 -17.46 -38.01
C ILE A 644 7.87 -16.28 -38.71
N ALA A 645 6.54 -16.22 -38.70
CA ALA A 645 5.81 -15.11 -39.29
C ALA A 645 6.06 -13.81 -38.50
N ASP A 646 6.48 -12.74 -39.18
CA ASP A 646 6.82 -11.46 -38.54
C ASP A 646 5.67 -10.88 -37.72
N ASP A 647 4.43 -11.00 -38.21
CA ASP A 647 3.26 -10.49 -37.52
C ASP A 647 2.94 -11.30 -36.26
N PHE A 648 3.15 -12.63 -36.28
CA PHE A 648 3.04 -13.45 -35.08
C PHE A 648 4.08 -13.05 -34.04
N GLN A 649 5.33 -12.83 -34.46
CA GLN A 649 6.39 -12.41 -33.56
C GLN A 649 6.07 -11.05 -32.90
N LYS A 650 5.55 -10.08 -33.65
CA LYS A 650 5.09 -8.80 -33.10
C LYS A 650 3.97 -8.99 -32.09
N ILE A 651 2.96 -9.80 -32.40
CA ILE A 651 1.85 -10.08 -31.47
C ILE A 651 2.38 -10.73 -30.18
N ALA A 652 3.24 -11.75 -30.31
CA ALA A 652 3.85 -12.46 -29.20
C ALA A 652 4.62 -11.50 -28.26
N GLN A 653 5.43 -10.62 -28.83
CA GLN A 653 6.24 -9.67 -28.06
C GLN A 653 5.39 -8.56 -27.43
N THR A 654 4.46 -7.96 -28.17
CA THR A 654 3.67 -6.82 -27.72
C THR A 654 2.63 -7.20 -26.69
N TYR A 655 1.92 -8.31 -26.88
CA TYR A 655 0.74 -8.63 -26.07
C TYR A 655 0.92 -9.78 -25.09
N PHE A 656 1.90 -10.66 -25.32
CA PHE A 656 2.08 -11.88 -24.51
C PHE A 656 3.44 -11.95 -23.82
N HIS A 657 4.27 -10.92 -23.98
CA HIS A 657 5.65 -10.86 -23.46
C HIS A 657 6.44 -12.14 -23.78
N ALA A 658 6.16 -12.71 -24.97
CA ALA A 658 6.70 -13.97 -25.42
C ALA A 658 7.68 -13.74 -26.58
N THR A 659 8.57 -14.70 -26.79
CA THR A 659 9.49 -14.66 -27.94
C THR A 659 9.54 -16.03 -28.58
N ALA A 660 9.27 -16.08 -29.88
CA ALA A 660 9.47 -17.28 -30.68
C ALA A 660 10.83 -17.22 -31.38
N GLU A 661 11.57 -18.32 -31.34
CA GLU A 661 12.92 -18.42 -31.89
C GLU A 661 13.18 -19.81 -32.48
N CYS A 662 14.01 -19.87 -33.51
CA CYS A 662 14.45 -21.14 -34.09
C CYS A 662 15.72 -21.63 -33.39
N LEU A 663 15.68 -22.83 -32.83
CA LEU A 663 16.81 -23.50 -32.19
C LEU A 663 16.89 -24.96 -32.67
N ASP A 664 18.10 -25.49 -32.79
CA ASP A 664 18.27 -26.92 -33.07
C ASP A 664 18.01 -27.72 -31.79
N LEU A 665 16.79 -28.23 -31.64
CA LEU A 665 16.33 -28.97 -30.46
C LEU A 665 16.95 -30.37 -30.37
N GLN A 666 17.54 -30.89 -31.45
CA GLN A 666 18.23 -32.18 -31.46
C GLN A 666 19.59 -32.11 -30.75
N GLN A 667 20.18 -30.93 -30.63
CA GLN A 667 21.45 -30.73 -29.94
C GLN A 667 21.20 -30.43 -28.46
N SER A 668 21.08 -31.48 -27.63
CA SER A 668 20.76 -31.35 -26.20
C SER A 668 21.72 -30.44 -25.43
N GLU A 669 23.01 -30.38 -25.79
CA GLU A 669 23.96 -29.46 -25.16
C GLU A 669 23.66 -27.99 -25.49
N LYS A 670 23.31 -27.71 -26.75
CA LYS A 670 22.96 -26.37 -27.20
C LYS A 670 21.65 -25.90 -26.57
N LEU A 671 20.66 -26.79 -26.47
CA LEU A 671 19.40 -26.53 -25.77
C LEU A 671 19.62 -26.26 -24.28
N ARG A 672 20.41 -27.10 -23.59
CA ARG A 672 20.75 -26.89 -22.16
C ARG A 672 21.43 -25.55 -21.93
N ARG A 673 22.41 -25.20 -22.77
CA ARG A 673 23.10 -23.91 -22.70
C ARG A 673 22.15 -22.75 -22.95
N TYR A 674 21.28 -22.85 -23.96
CA TYR A 674 20.27 -21.83 -24.22
C TYR A 674 19.33 -21.62 -23.01
N VAL A 675 18.83 -22.71 -22.41
CA VAL A 675 17.98 -22.64 -21.22
C VAL A 675 18.72 -21.99 -20.04
N SER A 676 19.98 -22.37 -19.81
CA SER A 676 20.82 -21.73 -18.79
C SER A 676 20.97 -20.23 -19.03
N ASP A 677 21.41 -19.84 -20.23
CA ASP A 677 21.84 -18.48 -20.54
C ASP A 677 20.66 -17.50 -20.72
N ASN A 678 19.52 -17.97 -21.25
CA ASN A 678 18.39 -17.09 -21.63
C ASN A 678 17.14 -17.26 -20.75
N LEU A 679 16.95 -18.42 -20.12
CA LEU A 679 15.79 -18.68 -19.25
C LEU A 679 16.20 -18.55 -17.78
N LEU A 680 17.11 -19.40 -17.32
CA LEU A 680 17.46 -19.52 -15.90
C LEU A 680 18.22 -18.31 -15.38
N ALA A 681 19.13 -17.73 -16.16
CA ALA A 681 19.86 -16.51 -15.77
C ALA A 681 18.91 -15.37 -15.36
N SER A 682 17.77 -15.23 -16.04
CA SER A 682 16.80 -14.16 -15.78
C SER A 682 15.94 -14.40 -14.53
N ILE A 683 15.88 -15.63 -14.01
CA ILE A 683 15.12 -16.02 -12.81
C ILE A 683 16.05 -16.44 -11.65
N GLY A 684 17.28 -15.94 -11.65
CA GLY A 684 18.27 -16.11 -10.58
C GLY A 684 19.18 -17.34 -10.68
N GLY A 685 19.38 -17.90 -11.87
CA GLY A 685 20.43 -18.90 -12.18
C GLY A 685 20.05 -20.36 -11.91
N GLY A 686 21.03 -21.21 -11.57
CA GLY A 686 20.81 -22.63 -11.27
C GLY A 686 20.66 -23.53 -12.52
N ASN A 687 20.25 -24.78 -12.29
CA ASN A 687 20.17 -25.82 -13.32
C ASN A 687 18.74 -26.39 -13.43
N TRP A 688 18.38 -26.82 -14.64
CA TRP A 688 17.24 -27.71 -14.85
C TRP A 688 17.66 -29.12 -14.43
N GLN A 689 16.98 -29.71 -13.45
CA GLN A 689 17.38 -30.99 -12.84
C GLN A 689 17.06 -32.17 -13.74
N GLN A 690 15.89 -32.17 -14.36
CA GLN A 690 15.48 -33.20 -15.30
C GLN A 690 16.25 -33.06 -16.62
N PRO A 691 16.68 -34.18 -17.24
CA PRO A 691 17.26 -34.11 -18.57
C PRO A 691 16.27 -33.47 -19.54
N LEU A 692 16.67 -32.39 -20.21
CA LEU A 692 15.94 -31.83 -21.36
C LEU A 692 16.05 -32.79 -22.56
N GLN A 693 15.38 -33.95 -22.46
CA GLN A 693 15.35 -34.97 -23.49
C GLN A 693 14.08 -34.80 -24.32
N VAL A 694 14.23 -34.08 -25.43
CA VAL A 694 13.25 -34.08 -26.52
C VAL A 694 13.36 -35.46 -27.17
N ASN A 695 12.34 -36.32 -27.03
CA ASN A 695 12.38 -37.66 -27.61
C ASN A 695 12.54 -37.56 -29.15
N VAL A 696 13.72 -37.93 -29.67
CA VAL A 696 14.20 -37.64 -31.03
C VAL A 696 13.57 -38.57 -32.08
N SER A 697 12.55 -39.36 -31.73
CA SER A 697 11.86 -40.21 -32.70
C SER A 697 10.89 -39.38 -33.56
N GLN A 698 11.48 -38.72 -34.58
CA GLN A 698 10.87 -38.07 -35.75
C GLN A 698 9.77 -37.02 -35.47
N ALA A 699 10.07 -35.75 -35.79
CA ALA A 699 9.16 -34.59 -35.81
C ALA A 699 8.87 -33.87 -34.47
N ALA A 700 9.89 -33.66 -33.63
CA ALA A 700 9.85 -32.61 -32.62
C ALA A 700 9.96 -31.22 -33.29
N GLN A 701 8.92 -30.40 -33.22
CA GLN A 701 8.81 -29.17 -34.00
C GLN A 701 8.70 -27.90 -33.16
N MET A 702 8.10 -27.98 -31.96
CA MET A 702 7.98 -26.83 -31.05
C MET A 702 8.11 -27.23 -29.57
N LEU A 703 8.84 -26.47 -28.77
CA LEU A 703 9.01 -26.62 -27.33
C LEU A 703 8.68 -25.30 -26.64
N LEU A 704 7.76 -25.32 -25.67
CA LEU A 704 7.41 -24.12 -24.89
C LEU A 704 8.17 -24.13 -23.56
N LEU A 705 8.79 -23.01 -23.22
CA LEU A 705 9.50 -22.83 -21.94
C LEU A 705 8.86 -21.66 -21.19
N LEU A 706 8.24 -21.97 -20.06
CA LEU A 706 7.61 -21.00 -19.17
C LEU A 706 8.41 -20.95 -17.89
N ALA A 707 8.96 -19.79 -17.55
CA ALA A 707 9.70 -19.62 -16.31
C ALA A 707 9.33 -18.34 -15.58
N ALA A 708 9.28 -18.41 -14.25
CA ALA A 708 9.05 -17.21 -13.44
C ALA A 708 9.73 -17.25 -12.08
N ARG A 709 10.06 -16.06 -11.57
CA ARG A 709 10.45 -15.85 -10.16
C ARG A 709 9.67 -14.70 -9.55
N LEU A 710 9.04 -14.94 -8.41
CA LEU A 710 8.44 -13.87 -7.63
C LEU A 710 9.51 -13.10 -6.84
N GLN A 711 9.58 -11.78 -7.07
CA GLN A 711 10.32 -10.85 -6.24
C GLN A 711 9.36 -9.72 -5.83
N SER A 712 8.81 -9.81 -4.61
CA SER A 712 7.83 -8.86 -4.09
C SER A 712 7.92 -8.64 -2.59
N LYS A 713 7.95 -7.40 -2.11
CA LYS A 713 8.04 -7.06 -0.68
C LYS A 713 6.66 -7.04 -0.02
N TRP A 714 6.53 -7.56 1.20
CA TRP A 714 5.29 -7.47 1.96
C TRP A 714 4.90 -6.01 2.17
N PHE A 715 3.59 -5.71 2.16
CA PHE A 715 3.08 -4.41 2.59
C PHE A 715 3.40 -4.17 4.07
N LEU A 716 3.23 -5.22 4.88
CA LEU A 716 3.62 -5.26 6.27
C LEU A 716 4.65 -6.39 6.44
N PRO A 717 5.96 -6.08 6.49
CA PRO A 717 6.99 -7.09 6.66
C PRO A 717 6.94 -7.70 8.05
N PHE A 718 7.32 -8.98 8.14
CA PHE A 718 7.48 -9.64 9.42
C PHE A 718 8.77 -9.15 10.09
N SER A 719 8.73 -9.01 11.41
CA SER A 719 9.93 -8.69 12.16
C SER A 719 10.88 -9.89 12.18
N ALA A 720 12.09 -9.73 11.63
CA ALA A 720 13.13 -10.76 11.68
C ALA A 720 13.51 -11.18 13.11
N TYR A 721 13.33 -10.29 14.09
CA TYR A 721 13.56 -10.60 15.50
C TYR A 721 12.52 -11.53 16.11
N ARG A 722 11.34 -11.62 15.49
CA ARG A 722 10.25 -12.50 15.92
C ARG A 722 10.26 -13.85 15.20
N THR A 723 11.01 -13.95 14.10
CA THR A 723 11.16 -15.22 13.39
C THR A 723 11.91 -16.21 14.25
N GLY A 724 11.37 -17.41 14.40
CA GLY A 724 11.92 -18.45 15.27
C GLY A 724 11.54 -19.84 14.81
N LEU A 725 12.03 -20.87 15.50
CA LEU A 725 11.70 -22.26 15.22
C LEU A 725 10.30 -22.60 15.75
N TYR A 726 9.49 -23.22 14.90
CA TYR A 726 8.26 -23.89 15.31
C TYR A 726 8.11 -25.21 14.56
N ASP A 727 7.43 -26.18 15.17
CA ASP A 727 7.26 -27.50 14.58
C ASP A 727 6.29 -27.44 13.39
N PHE A 728 6.73 -27.96 12.25
CA PHE A 728 5.90 -28.23 11.08
C PHE A 728 5.64 -29.74 10.97
N HIS A 729 4.38 -30.10 10.84
CA HIS A 729 3.88 -31.47 10.81
C HIS A 729 3.61 -31.91 9.36
N SER A 730 4.58 -32.53 8.70
CA SER A 730 4.38 -33.11 7.36
C SER A 730 3.51 -34.38 7.38
N SER A 731 2.99 -34.77 6.21
CA SER A 731 2.24 -36.01 6.00
C SER A 731 3.01 -37.28 6.41
N THR A 732 4.35 -37.24 6.42
CA THR A 732 5.25 -38.34 6.75
C THR A 732 5.48 -38.56 8.24
N GLY A 733 4.93 -37.70 9.11
CA GLY A 733 4.70 -37.99 10.53
C GLY A 733 5.60 -37.29 11.56
N VAL A 734 6.91 -37.13 11.34
CA VAL A 734 7.80 -36.54 12.37
C VAL A 734 7.76 -35.01 12.28
N PRO A 735 7.38 -34.29 13.36
CA PRO A 735 7.42 -32.84 13.38
C PRO A 735 8.86 -32.34 13.17
N LYS A 736 9.05 -31.40 12.25
CA LYS A 736 10.36 -30.79 11.95
C LYS A 736 10.36 -29.35 12.44
N PRO A 737 11.34 -28.91 13.24
CA PRO A 737 11.46 -27.50 13.60
C PRO A 737 11.87 -26.69 12.37
N VAL A 738 11.03 -25.75 11.96
CA VAL A 738 11.25 -24.88 10.80
C VAL A 738 11.23 -23.40 11.21
N PRO A 739 12.03 -22.53 10.58
CA PRO A 739 11.94 -21.09 10.79
C PRO A 739 10.57 -20.58 10.34
N MET A 740 9.85 -19.93 11.26
CA MET A 740 8.52 -19.38 11.02
C MET A 740 8.49 -17.89 11.30
N LEU A 741 7.97 -17.16 10.31
CA LEU A 741 7.59 -15.77 10.40
C LEU A 741 6.45 -15.65 11.42
N PHE A 742 6.62 -14.78 12.40
CA PHE A 742 5.68 -14.66 13.52
C PHE A 742 5.27 -13.23 13.77
N ASP A 743 3.97 -13.02 13.84
CA ASP A 743 3.34 -11.81 14.36
C ASP A 743 2.17 -12.21 15.26
N ASP A 744 2.07 -11.60 16.43
CA ASP A 744 1.03 -11.94 17.41
C ASP A 744 -0.28 -11.19 17.20
N ASP A 745 -0.31 -10.12 16.39
CA ASP A 745 -1.49 -9.29 16.23
C ASP A 745 -1.52 -8.58 14.87
N MET A 746 -1.39 -9.36 13.80
CA MET A 746 -1.33 -8.84 12.45
C MET A 746 -2.73 -8.49 11.94
N PHE A 747 -2.91 -7.26 11.46
CA PHE A 747 -4.19 -6.80 10.92
C PHE A 747 -4.30 -7.12 9.43
N VAL A 748 -4.98 -8.22 9.09
CA VAL A 748 -5.05 -8.81 7.74
C VAL A 748 -6.46 -9.29 7.40
N LYS A 749 -6.77 -9.52 6.11
CA LYS A 749 -8.05 -10.19 5.81
C LYS A 749 -8.00 -11.63 6.30
N TYR A 750 -9.07 -12.05 6.96
CA TYR A 750 -9.24 -13.36 7.54
C TYR A 750 -10.62 -13.92 7.20
N ALA A 751 -10.71 -15.24 7.02
CA ALA A 751 -11.97 -15.95 6.96
C ALA A 751 -11.88 -17.36 7.56
N GLU A 752 -12.94 -17.75 8.24
CA GLU A 752 -13.25 -19.15 8.56
C GLU A 752 -14.05 -19.74 7.40
N LEU A 753 -13.44 -20.65 6.65
CA LEU A 753 -14.05 -21.32 5.50
C LEU A 753 -14.69 -22.62 5.97
N ARG A 754 -15.87 -22.52 6.58
CA ARG A 754 -16.58 -23.67 7.15
C ARG A 754 -16.93 -24.72 6.09
N GLU A 755 -17.25 -24.26 4.89
CA GLU A 755 -17.54 -25.08 3.71
C GLU A 755 -16.33 -25.92 3.25
N LEU A 756 -15.10 -25.43 3.51
CA LEU A 756 -13.85 -26.12 3.17
C LEU A 756 -13.18 -26.79 4.37
N ASN A 757 -13.77 -26.64 5.57
CA ASN A 757 -13.13 -26.97 6.84
C ASN A 757 -11.69 -26.41 6.94
N ALA A 758 -11.54 -25.14 6.58
CA ALA A 758 -10.25 -24.46 6.49
C ALA A 758 -10.34 -23.02 7.00
N ARG A 759 -9.18 -22.37 7.08
CA ARG A 759 -9.01 -20.95 7.46
C ARG A 759 -8.20 -20.28 6.39
N ALA A 760 -8.44 -19.00 6.16
CA ALA A 760 -7.68 -18.24 5.18
C ALA A 760 -7.20 -16.90 5.72
N ILE A 761 -6.01 -16.50 5.30
CA ILE A 761 -5.51 -15.13 5.43
C ILE A 761 -5.04 -14.58 4.07
N GLU A 762 -5.15 -13.26 3.91
CA GLU A 762 -4.57 -12.54 2.77
C GLU A 762 -3.45 -11.64 3.28
N LEU A 763 -2.24 -11.83 2.74
CA LEU A 763 -1.08 -11.00 3.01
C LEU A 763 -0.79 -10.11 1.79
N PRO A 764 -1.02 -8.79 1.88
CA PRO A 764 -0.74 -7.88 0.77
C PRO A 764 0.76 -7.63 0.58
N TYR A 765 1.20 -7.43 -0.66
CA TYR A 765 2.54 -6.91 -0.99
C TYR A 765 2.53 -5.36 -1.00
N GLU A 766 3.69 -4.70 -1.02
CA GLU A 766 3.90 -3.24 -0.86
C GLU A 766 3.03 -2.37 -1.79
N HIS A 767 2.52 -2.97 -2.86
CA HIS A 767 1.50 -2.43 -3.75
C HIS A 767 0.16 -3.16 -3.54
N ALA A 768 -0.42 -3.02 -2.35
CA ALA A 768 -1.57 -3.79 -1.87
C ALA A 768 -2.81 -3.74 -2.78
N ASP A 769 -2.89 -2.74 -3.68
CA ASP A 769 -3.95 -2.58 -4.67
C ASP A 769 -3.79 -3.52 -5.89
N GLU A 770 -2.65 -4.19 -6.06
CA GLU A 770 -2.31 -4.94 -7.29
C GLU A 770 -1.84 -6.39 -7.07
N LEU A 771 -1.37 -6.78 -5.88
CA LEU A 771 -0.87 -8.14 -5.62
C LEU A 771 -0.98 -8.56 -4.14
N ALA A 772 -1.51 -9.76 -3.88
CA ALA A 772 -1.57 -10.35 -2.55
C ALA A 772 -1.33 -11.86 -2.56
N MET A 773 -0.84 -12.40 -1.44
CA MET A 773 -0.77 -13.84 -1.19
C MET A 773 -1.96 -14.29 -0.34
N LEU A 774 -2.83 -15.11 -0.93
CA LEU A 774 -3.90 -15.83 -0.25
C LEU A 774 -3.35 -17.17 0.27
N LEU A 775 -3.46 -17.40 1.57
CA LEU A 775 -3.06 -18.65 2.23
C LEU A 775 -4.31 -19.34 2.75
N ILE A 776 -4.47 -20.63 2.44
CA ILE A 776 -5.59 -21.45 2.90
C ILE A 776 -5.05 -22.68 3.62
N LEU A 777 -5.39 -22.78 4.90
CA LEU A 777 -4.91 -23.82 5.81
C LEU A 777 -6.08 -24.72 6.23
N PRO A 778 -6.04 -26.04 5.93
CA PRO A 778 -6.99 -26.98 6.49
C PRO A 778 -7.05 -26.92 8.03
N ASN A 779 -8.21 -27.14 8.63
CA ASN A 779 -8.30 -27.22 10.09
C ASN A 779 -7.78 -28.57 10.63
N LYS A 780 -7.81 -29.61 9.79
CA LYS A 780 -7.30 -30.95 10.12
C LYS A 780 -5.83 -31.05 9.73
N ARG A 781 -5.06 -31.76 10.56
CA ARG A 781 -3.64 -32.06 10.34
C ARG A 781 -3.38 -33.44 9.72
N ASP A 782 -4.41 -34.14 9.27
CA ASP A 782 -4.23 -35.47 8.67
C ASP A 782 -3.67 -35.39 7.25
N ALA A 783 -3.10 -36.49 6.77
CA ALA A 783 -2.43 -36.55 5.47
C ALA A 783 -3.37 -36.34 4.27
N ALA A 784 -4.69 -36.48 4.45
CA ALA A 784 -5.68 -36.30 3.38
C ALA A 784 -6.21 -34.87 3.31
N ALA A 785 -6.08 -34.08 4.38
CA ALA A 785 -6.71 -32.78 4.54
C ALA A 785 -6.38 -31.77 3.43
N LEU A 786 -5.12 -31.71 3.00
CA LEU A 786 -4.72 -30.83 1.89
C LEU A 786 -5.29 -31.31 0.55
N ALA A 787 -5.23 -32.61 0.25
CA ALA A 787 -5.76 -33.15 -1.00
C ALA A 787 -7.30 -33.00 -1.09
N GLU A 788 -8.01 -33.13 0.04
CA GLU A 788 -9.45 -32.83 0.14
C GLU A 788 -9.72 -31.34 -0.13
N LEU A 789 -8.94 -30.45 0.50
CA LEU A 789 -9.06 -29.00 0.30
C LEU A 789 -8.83 -28.63 -1.18
N GLU A 790 -7.75 -29.11 -1.80
CA GLU A 790 -7.41 -28.84 -3.20
C GLU A 790 -8.48 -29.34 -4.16
N THR A 791 -9.04 -30.52 -3.89
CA THR A 791 -10.15 -31.08 -4.68
C THR A 791 -11.38 -30.18 -4.60
N GLN A 792 -11.69 -29.64 -3.41
CA GLN A 792 -12.82 -28.74 -3.23
C GLN A 792 -12.57 -27.37 -3.86
N LEU A 793 -11.34 -26.84 -3.78
CA LEU A 793 -10.96 -25.55 -4.36
C LEU A 793 -11.13 -25.51 -5.89
N ARG A 794 -11.09 -26.65 -6.59
CA ARG A 794 -11.41 -26.74 -8.03
C ARG A 794 -12.77 -26.15 -8.40
N ALA A 795 -13.73 -26.19 -7.48
CA ALA A 795 -15.09 -25.69 -7.68
C ALA A 795 -15.31 -24.26 -7.15
N HIS A 796 -14.27 -23.58 -6.68
CA HIS A 796 -14.35 -22.27 -6.03
C HIS A 796 -13.55 -21.21 -6.78
N ASP A 797 -14.17 -20.04 -6.99
CA ASP A 797 -13.47 -18.83 -7.43
C ASP A 797 -12.73 -18.22 -6.22
N LEU A 798 -11.39 -18.25 -6.26
CA LEU A 798 -10.57 -17.72 -5.17
C LEU A 798 -10.69 -16.19 -5.05
N GLY A 799 -11.05 -15.47 -6.12
CA GLY A 799 -11.29 -14.02 -6.11
C GLY A 799 -12.58 -13.68 -5.37
N ALA A 800 -13.66 -14.41 -5.67
CA ALA A 800 -14.91 -14.30 -4.91
C ALA A 800 -14.72 -14.70 -3.43
N LEU A 801 -13.89 -15.71 -3.15
CA LEU A 801 -13.51 -16.10 -1.78
C LEU A 801 -12.79 -14.94 -1.08
N GLN A 802 -11.81 -14.32 -1.75
CA GLN A 802 -11.02 -13.21 -1.26
C GLN A 802 -11.87 -11.96 -0.93
N GLN A 803 -12.83 -11.62 -1.79
CA GLN A 803 -13.76 -10.49 -1.59
C GLN A 803 -14.66 -10.65 -0.37
N ARG A 804 -14.93 -11.88 0.08
CA ARG A 804 -15.74 -12.17 1.26
C ARG A 804 -14.97 -12.12 2.58
N MET A 805 -13.64 -12.09 2.54
CA MET A 805 -12.79 -12.06 3.74
C MET A 805 -12.87 -10.70 4.44
N GLN A 806 -12.73 -10.67 5.76
CA GLN A 806 -12.84 -9.44 6.56
C GLN A 806 -11.53 -9.08 7.21
N MET A 807 -11.23 -7.79 7.34
CA MET A 807 -10.05 -7.31 8.06
C MET A 807 -10.17 -7.61 9.56
N GLU A 808 -9.18 -8.31 10.10
CA GLU A 808 -9.20 -8.84 11.46
C GLU A 808 -7.79 -8.81 12.06
N SER A 809 -7.72 -8.74 13.39
CA SER A 809 -6.47 -8.96 14.13
C SER A 809 -6.21 -10.46 14.29
N VAL A 810 -5.11 -10.95 13.74
CA VAL A 810 -4.79 -12.38 13.65
C VAL A 810 -3.36 -12.63 14.12
N GLN A 811 -3.17 -13.60 15.02
CA GLN A 811 -1.86 -14.17 15.30
C GLN A 811 -1.44 -15.03 14.11
N VAL A 812 -0.41 -14.60 13.38
CA VAL A 812 0.07 -15.28 12.18
C VAL A 812 1.39 -15.99 12.46
N LEU A 813 1.43 -17.26 12.12
CA LEU A 813 2.63 -18.07 12.10
C LEU A 813 2.73 -18.71 10.70
N LEU A 814 3.70 -18.27 9.91
CA LEU A 814 3.89 -18.67 8.52
C LEU A 814 5.33 -19.15 8.32
N PRO A 815 5.58 -20.37 7.84
CA PRO A 815 6.94 -20.85 7.66
C PRO A 815 7.68 -20.09 6.54
N LYS A 816 8.99 -19.93 6.71
CA LYS A 816 9.89 -19.50 5.64
C LYS A 816 10.11 -20.67 4.69
N PHE A 817 9.74 -20.52 3.42
CA PHE A 817 9.92 -21.56 2.41
C PHE A 817 10.57 -21.02 1.15
N SER A 818 11.29 -21.90 0.48
CA SER A 818 11.74 -21.71 -0.90
C SER A 818 11.23 -22.87 -1.74
N ILE A 819 10.68 -22.56 -2.91
CA ILE A 819 10.27 -23.58 -3.89
C ILE A 819 11.03 -23.30 -5.17
N ASP A 820 11.73 -24.32 -5.69
CA ASP A 820 12.37 -24.32 -7.01
C ASP A 820 11.81 -25.51 -7.82
N PHE A 821 10.62 -25.31 -8.39
CA PHE A 821 9.83 -26.39 -8.98
C PHE A 821 9.95 -26.42 -10.50
N GLU A 822 10.05 -27.63 -11.07
CA GLU A 822 10.05 -27.84 -12.51
C GLU A 822 9.17 -29.03 -12.91
N CYS A 823 8.42 -28.89 -14.01
CA CYS A 823 7.59 -29.97 -14.52
C CYS A 823 7.34 -29.89 -16.02
N SER A 824 6.94 -31.03 -16.61
CA SER A 824 6.31 -31.10 -17.92
C SER A 824 4.79 -31.00 -17.72
N LEU A 825 4.15 -30.08 -18.46
CA LEU A 825 2.70 -29.94 -18.46
C LEU A 825 2.02 -30.84 -19.50
N ARG A 826 2.77 -31.59 -20.32
CA ARG A 826 2.20 -32.36 -21.44
C ARG A 826 1.13 -33.34 -21.01
N GLN A 827 1.38 -34.12 -19.95
CA GLN A 827 0.42 -35.11 -19.48
C GLN A 827 -0.81 -34.45 -18.86
N ALA A 828 -0.62 -33.40 -18.05
CA ALA A 828 -1.70 -32.64 -17.44
C ALA A 828 -2.60 -31.99 -18.51
N LEU A 829 -2.01 -31.33 -19.52
CA LEU A 829 -2.74 -30.73 -20.63
C LEU A 829 -3.55 -31.77 -21.41
N LYS A 830 -2.97 -32.96 -21.68
CA LYS A 830 -3.70 -34.08 -22.31
C LYS A 830 -4.87 -34.58 -21.47
N GLN A 831 -4.74 -34.64 -20.15
CA GLN A 831 -5.82 -35.05 -19.25
C GLN A 831 -6.98 -34.06 -19.24
N VAL A 832 -6.69 -32.76 -19.38
CA VAL A 832 -7.73 -31.70 -19.48
C VAL A 832 -8.31 -31.60 -20.90
N GLY A 833 -7.69 -32.26 -21.89
CA GLY A 833 -8.25 -32.48 -23.22
C GLY A 833 -7.48 -31.82 -24.37
N PHE A 834 -6.33 -31.18 -24.11
CA PHE A 834 -5.45 -30.69 -25.16
C PHE A 834 -4.68 -31.87 -25.79
N ALA A 835 -5.20 -32.42 -26.88
CA ALA A 835 -4.61 -33.54 -27.58
C ALA A 835 -4.10 -33.14 -28.97
N GLU A 836 -4.84 -32.28 -29.68
CA GLU A 836 -4.57 -31.85 -31.04
C GLU A 836 -3.25 -31.08 -31.13
N ILE A 837 -2.96 -30.19 -30.18
CA ILE A 837 -1.71 -29.40 -30.15
C ILE A 837 -0.44 -30.27 -30.07
N PHE A 838 -0.54 -31.52 -29.60
CA PHE A 838 0.57 -32.47 -29.53
C PHE A 838 0.56 -33.50 -30.68
N GLY A 839 -0.47 -33.47 -31.53
CA GLY A 839 -0.68 -34.42 -32.63
C GLY A 839 0.02 -33.98 -33.92
N SER A 840 0.33 -34.93 -34.81
CA SER A 840 0.96 -34.63 -36.10
C SER A 840 0.14 -33.72 -37.02
N SER A 841 -1.15 -33.56 -36.73
CA SER A 841 -2.09 -32.66 -37.42
C SER A 841 -2.14 -31.25 -36.83
N ALA A 842 -1.37 -30.95 -35.77
CA ALA A 842 -1.34 -29.65 -35.11
C ALA A 842 -0.99 -28.53 -36.10
N ASN A 843 -1.98 -27.70 -36.42
CA ASN A 843 -1.89 -26.69 -37.47
C ASN A 843 -1.63 -25.30 -36.86
N PHE A 844 -0.38 -24.85 -36.99
CA PHE A 844 0.12 -23.52 -36.61
C PHE A 844 0.54 -22.68 -37.82
N LYS A 845 -0.27 -22.71 -38.88
CA LYS A 845 -0.04 -22.00 -40.15
C LYS A 845 0.23 -20.49 -40.01
N HIS A 846 -0.31 -19.83 -38.99
CA HIS A 846 -0.11 -18.40 -38.78
C HIS A 846 1.17 -18.09 -37.97
N LEU A 847 1.78 -19.09 -37.35
CA LEU A 847 3.03 -18.96 -36.59
C LEU A 847 4.26 -19.22 -37.46
N HIS A 848 4.21 -20.25 -38.29
CA HIS A 848 5.36 -20.75 -39.04
C HIS A 848 5.02 -21.09 -40.49
N SER A 849 5.99 -20.90 -41.39
CA SER A 849 5.88 -21.21 -42.82
C SER A 849 5.46 -22.67 -43.13
N VAL A 850 5.80 -23.61 -42.25
CA VAL A 850 5.29 -24.98 -42.28
C VAL A 850 4.14 -25.08 -41.26
N ALA A 851 2.94 -25.38 -41.75
CA ALA A 851 1.72 -25.37 -40.95
C ALA A 851 1.68 -26.44 -39.85
N ASN A 852 2.11 -27.68 -40.14
CA ASN A 852 1.95 -28.80 -39.21
C ASN A 852 3.15 -28.90 -38.26
N GLN A 853 3.07 -28.28 -37.09
CA GLN A 853 4.16 -28.13 -36.11
C GLN A 853 3.73 -28.63 -34.72
N PRO A 854 3.72 -29.95 -34.46
CA PRO A 854 3.34 -30.47 -33.14
C PRO A 854 4.21 -29.92 -32.02
N ILE A 855 3.56 -29.54 -30.93
CA ILE A 855 4.24 -29.24 -29.68
C ILE A 855 4.75 -30.54 -29.08
N VAL A 856 6.03 -30.54 -28.70
CA VAL A 856 6.65 -31.67 -28.03
C VAL A 856 6.26 -31.67 -26.56
N ASP A 857 6.45 -30.53 -25.91
CA ASP A 857 6.24 -30.36 -24.49
C ASP A 857 6.06 -28.89 -24.12
N VAL A 858 5.53 -28.68 -22.93
CA VAL A 858 5.41 -27.38 -22.28
C VAL A 858 6.10 -27.51 -20.93
N LEU A 859 7.31 -26.97 -20.83
CA LEU A 859 8.15 -27.08 -19.65
C LEU A 859 7.97 -25.84 -18.78
N HIS A 860 7.72 -26.06 -17.49
CA HIS A 860 7.42 -25.01 -16.51
C HIS A 860 8.52 -24.99 -15.44
N LYS A 861 9.12 -23.82 -15.16
CA LYS A 861 10.14 -23.64 -14.11
C LYS A 861 9.86 -22.43 -13.24
N LEU A 862 9.49 -22.63 -11.99
CA LEU A 862 9.02 -21.57 -11.12
C LEU A 862 9.77 -21.49 -9.82
N ARG A 863 10.00 -20.26 -9.35
CA ARG A 863 10.72 -19.97 -8.11
C ARG A 863 10.02 -18.97 -7.22
N ILE A 864 9.98 -19.29 -5.94
CA ILE A 864 9.55 -18.39 -4.88
C ILE A 864 10.43 -18.59 -3.66
N ASP A 865 10.83 -17.49 -3.01
CA ASP A 865 11.67 -17.49 -1.82
C ASP A 865 11.03 -16.58 -0.77
N LEU A 866 10.21 -17.16 0.10
CA LEU A 866 9.40 -16.43 1.06
C LEU A 866 10.15 -16.22 2.39
N ASN A 867 10.23 -14.97 2.82
CA ASN A 867 10.98 -14.54 4.00
C ASN A 867 10.31 -13.34 4.71
N GLU A 868 11.03 -12.75 5.66
CA GLU A 868 10.59 -11.64 6.49
C GLU A 868 10.20 -10.38 5.70
N SER A 869 10.89 -10.10 4.61
CA SER A 869 10.65 -8.91 3.77
C SER A 869 9.63 -9.14 2.67
N GLY A 870 9.32 -10.39 2.31
CA GLY A 870 8.44 -10.70 1.19
C GLY A 870 8.77 -12.02 0.52
N SER A 871 8.87 -11.96 -0.81
CA SER A 871 9.47 -12.94 -1.70
C SER A 871 10.70 -12.31 -2.37
N GLY A 872 11.90 -12.88 -2.26
CA GLY A 872 13.08 -12.35 -2.95
C GLY A 872 14.42 -12.56 -2.24
N SER A 873 15.52 -12.15 -2.89
CA SER A 873 16.90 -12.50 -2.51
C SER A 873 17.59 -11.50 -1.56
N GLU A 874 16.87 -10.55 -0.95
CA GLU A 874 17.44 -9.73 0.11
C GLU A 874 17.70 -10.62 1.33
N LEU A 875 18.97 -11.04 1.51
CA LEU A 875 19.44 -11.84 2.62
C LEU A 875 18.87 -11.31 3.96
N PRO A 876 18.01 -12.07 4.66
CA PRO A 876 17.95 -11.96 6.10
C PRO A 876 19.32 -12.49 6.56
N GLN A 877 20.21 -11.61 7.04
CA GLN A 877 21.38 -12.08 7.78
C GLN A 877 20.85 -12.77 9.04
N PRO A 878 21.02 -14.10 9.21
CA PRO A 878 20.70 -14.72 10.48
C PRO A 878 21.72 -14.22 11.50
N ALA A 879 21.30 -13.31 12.36
CA ALA A 879 22.03 -12.94 13.56
C ALA A 879 21.90 -14.10 14.56
N ALA A 880 22.78 -15.11 14.47
CA ALA A 880 22.75 -16.31 15.32
C ALA A 880 21.47 -17.18 15.16
N GLY A 881 21.54 -18.45 15.56
CA GLY A 881 20.48 -19.43 15.30
C GLY A 881 19.08 -19.03 15.79
N TYR A 882 18.05 -19.49 15.08
CA TYR A 882 16.64 -19.27 15.42
C TYR A 882 16.31 -19.84 16.81
N LYS A 883 15.56 -19.06 17.62
CA LYS A 883 15.03 -19.51 18.92
C LYS A 883 13.64 -20.13 18.76
N PRO A 884 13.22 -21.07 19.61
CA PRO A 884 11.84 -21.57 19.61
C PRO A 884 10.81 -20.45 19.82
N ILE A 885 9.70 -20.47 19.07
CA ILE A 885 8.60 -19.54 19.23
C ILE A 885 7.69 -20.01 20.37
N VAL A 886 7.46 -19.15 21.35
CA VAL A 886 6.50 -19.39 22.44
C VAL A 886 5.18 -18.75 22.06
N ILE A 887 4.15 -19.57 21.86
CA ILE A 887 2.82 -19.10 21.45
C ILE A 887 1.90 -19.01 22.67
N SER A 888 1.32 -17.83 22.90
CA SER A 888 0.26 -17.66 23.89
C SER A 888 -1.04 -18.28 23.36
N ASN A 889 -1.60 -19.24 24.10
CA ASN A 889 -2.89 -19.85 23.76
C ASN A 889 -4.02 -19.08 24.47
N SER A 890 -4.33 -17.88 23.97
CA SER A 890 -5.53 -17.16 24.37
C SER A 890 -6.74 -17.66 23.58
N SER A 891 -7.79 -18.10 24.26
CA SER A 891 -9.00 -18.65 23.62
C SER A 891 -9.84 -17.62 22.85
N ARG A 892 -9.48 -16.32 22.94
CA ARG A 892 -10.23 -15.22 22.31
C ARG A 892 -9.56 -14.64 21.06
N GLN A 893 -8.34 -15.06 20.75
CA GLN A 893 -7.56 -14.51 19.64
C GLN A 893 -7.74 -15.38 18.38
N LYS A 894 -8.00 -14.74 17.22
CA LYS A 894 -7.97 -15.42 15.92
C LYS A 894 -6.53 -15.77 15.56
N PHE A 895 -6.31 -16.95 14.98
CA PHE A 895 -4.97 -17.40 14.65
C PHE A 895 -4.92 -18.10 13.30
N PHE A 896 -3.85 -17.86 12.57
CA PHE A 896 -3.48 -18.58 11.36
C PHE A 896 -2.09 -19.18 11.59
N ARG A 897 -2.04 -20.47 11.91
CA ARG A 897 -0.80 -21.19 12.23
C ARG A 897 -0.53 -22.25 11.17
N ALA A 898 0.25 -21.91 10.16
CA ALA A 898 0.62 -22.80 9.07
C ALA A 898 1.69 -23.83 9.51
N ASP A 899 1.33 -24.65 10.50
CA ASP A 899 2.17 -25.67 11.12
C ASP A 899 2.03 -27.07 10.50
N HIS A 900 1.36 -27.17 9.36
CA HIS A 900 1.12 -28.40 8.60
C HIS A 900 0.76 -28.01 7.15
N PRO A 901 0.66 -28.97 6.20
CA PRO A 901 0.50 -28.67 4.79
C PRO A 901 -0.65 -27.71 4.46
N PHE A 902 -0.35 -26.72 3.61
CA PHE A 902 -1.28 -25.64 3.26
C PHE A 902 -1.20 -25.26 1.79
N PHE A 903 -2.29 -24.69 1.29
CA PHE A 903 -2.43 -24.17 -0.06
C PHE A 903 -2.13 -22.66 -0.07
N PHE A 904 -1.56 -22.15 -1.15
CA PHE A 904 -1.42 -20.72 -1.38
C PHE A 904 -1.71 -20.34 -2.83
N ALA A 905 -2.18 -19.10 -3.01
CA ALA A 905 -2.32 -18.47 -4.32
C ALA A 905 -1.80 -17.03 -4.25
N ILE A 906 -1.04 -16.61 -5.25
CA ILE A 906 -0.63 -15.21 -5.43
C ILE A 906 -1.48 -14.63 -6.54
N ARG A 907 -2.29 -13.64 -6.18
CA ARG A 907 -3.35 -13.11 -7.03
C ARG A 907 -3.23 -11.60 -7.18
N GLY A 908 -3.49 -11.14 -8.40
CA GLY A 908 -3.90 -9.76 -8.63
C GLY A 908 -5.41 -9.64 -8.47
N GLU A 909 -5.97 -8.51 -8.88
CA GLU A 909 -7.41 -8.26 -8.79
C GLU A 909 -8.22 -9.29 -9.58
N ASN A 910 -7.80 -9.58 -10.82
CA ASN A 910 -8.57 -10.37 -11.77
C ASN A 910 -7.95 -11.74 -12.12
N VAL A 911 -6.68 -11.98 -11.77
CA VAL A 911 -5.94 -13.17 -12.21
C VAL A 911 -5.14 -13.83 -11.10
N THR A 912 -4.96 -15.14 -11.22
CA THR A 912 -4.02 -15.91 -10.38
C THR A 912 -2.69 -16.03 -11.09
N LEU A 913 -1.65 -15.42 -10.50
CA LEU A 913 -0.30 -15.45 -11.05
C LEU A 913 0.41 -16.74 -10.69
N PHE A 914 0.27 -17.17 -9.42
CA PHE A 914 0.80 -18.44 -8.94
C PHE A 914 -0.21 -19.16 -8.07
N VAL A 915 -0.20 -20.48 -8.15
CA VAL A 915 -0.91 -21.37 -7.22
C VAL A 915 0.02 -22.52 -6.83
N GLY A 916 0.00 -22.89 -5.56
CA GLY A 916 0.89 -23.91 -5.03
C GLY A 916 0.47 -24.44 -3.69
N HIS A 917 1.24 -25.39 -3.19
CA HIS A 917 1.14 -25.85 -1.81
C HIS A 917 2.53 -25.97 -1.18
N VAL A 918 2.53 -26.12 0.15
CA VAL A 918 3.75 -26.44 0.90
C VAL A 918 3.44 -27.65 1.77
N VAL A 919 4.17 -28.74 1.56
CA VAL A 919 4.01 -30.03 2.24
C VAL A 919 5.26 -30.44 3.03
N SER A 920 6.44 -29.90 2.69
CA SER A 920 7.73 -30.24 3.31
C SER A 920 8.74 -29.07 3.35
N PHE A 921 9.76 -29.20 4.21
CA PHE A 921 10.84 -28.23 4.47
C PHE A 921 12.16 -28.94 4.71
#